data_AF-A0A1M7ZG14-F1
#
_entry.id   AF-A0A1M7ZG14-F1
#
_cell.length_a   1.000
_cell.length_b   1.000
_cell.length_c   1.000
_cell.angle_alpha   90.00
_cell.angle_beta   90.00
_cell.angle_gamma   90.00
#
_symmetry.space_group_name_H-M   'P 1'
#
loop_
_entity.id
_entity.type
_entity.pdbx_description
1 polymer ?
#
loop_
_entity_poly.entity_id
_entity_poly.type
_entity_poly.pdbx_seq_one_letter_code
_entity_poly.pdbx_strand_id
1 'polypeptide(L)'
;MTLGIILMSAGIFLFIAFISYLLNGPSDQSLVMNNPTEEIRETARESRNWLGYLGAQAGHWMIYRWFGLAAFLFPPLLFILGFRWAFKFSIVSLTRYATFALFFTFWLGLLTGYIVILVQGYSYWSFLSGGFGYELAKLSSDFLGWGTFILIAGALLIFVIFFFDIDKLDWFSLKNTGDDIPYDEEELASSEDIAIKPSAKNDDPFNLEEEEEDIEDDGSEWVVSGNDAPIELSTEKTEVKEDDLFDVPQVDLLKETKESKPDPVAEEKQFSVTKPVHEEKTAEEVENLDPYDPTLDLPRYKYPTLDLLNEYDLQKVTVTRSELEENKNKIVETLENFKIGIQEIKATIGPTVTLYEIVPEPGVKISKIKNLEDDIALSLAALGIRIIAPIPGKGTIGIEVPNKNRELVPARAVLGTEKFMRSDKDLPIALGKTISNEVFVGDLAKMPHLLMAGATGQGKSVGLNMILASLIYKKHPAQLKFVLVDPKKVELTLFNKIERHFLAKLPGSEEAIITDTKKVIYTLNSLCIEMDNRYNLLKDAGARNLKEYNAKFIARKLNPEKGHRFMPYIVLVIDELADLMMTAGKEIEAPIARLAQLARAIGIHLVVATQRPSVNVITGIIKANFPARLSFRVTSKIDSRTILDAGGADQLIGMGDMLLSQGSDMTRLQCAFLDTPEVDAICDWIGEQKGYSDAYLLPEFEGEDGESNIGEVDLSDRDPLFDDAARLIVMHQQGSTSLIQRKLKLGYNRAGRIIDQLEAAGVVGSFEGSKAREVLIQDEVSLEQLLNSL
;
A
#
# COMPACT_ATOMS: atom_id res chain seq x y z
N MET A 1 19.07 35.97 6.60
CA MET A 1 19.28 35.57 8.01
C MET A 1 18.79 36.61 9.00
N THR A 2 19.56 37.64 9.41
CA THR A 2 19.19 38.61 10.47
C THR A 2 17.79 39.20 10.33
N LEU A 3 17.45 39.77 9.16
CA LEU A 3 16.11 40.32 8.88
C LEU A 3 14.98 39.28 8.99
N GLY A 4 15.27 38.02 8.64
CA GLY A 4 14.33 36.91 8.79
C GLY A 4 14.08 36.52 10.24
N ILE A 5 15.13 36.51 11.07
CA ILE A 5 15.04 36.27 12.52
C ILE A 5 14.21 37.39 13.18
N ILE A 6 14.43 38.65 12.81
CA ILE A 6 13.63 39.79 13.30
C ILE A 6 12.14 39.60 12.98
N LEU A 7 11.80 39.19 11.75
CA LEU A 7 10.41 38.92 11.35
C LEU A 7 9.79 37.72 12.10
N MET A 8 10.56 36.65 12.33
CA MET A 8 10.10 35.51 13.13
C MET A 8 9.82 35.92 14.59
N SER A 9 10.72 36.68 15.22
CA SER A 9 10.53 37.21 16.57
C SER A 9 9.34 38.17 16.66
N ALA A 10 9.12 39.02 15.64
CA ALA A 10 7.95 39.89 15.57
C ALA A 10 6.65 39.10 15.43
N GLY A 11 6.64 38.01 14.64
CA GLY A 11 5.51 37.08 14.56
C GLY A 11 5.19 36.44 15.91
N ILE A 12 6.19 35.89 16.61
CA ILE A 12 6.02 35.30 17.94
C ILE A 12 5.50 36.34 18.95
N PHE A 13 6.07 37.54 18.94
CA PHE A 13 5.64 38.65 19.81
C PHE A 13 4.16 38.99 19.59
N LEU A 14 3.73 39.19 18.34
CA LEU A 14 2.33 39.51 18.02
C LEU A 14 1.38 38.37 18.41
N PHE A 15 1.75 37.12 18.15
CA PHE A 15 0.92 35.97 18.51
C PHE A 15 0.67 35.89 20.03
N ILE A 16 1.73 36.02 20.84
CA ILE A 16 1.62 36.02 22.32
C ILE A 16 0.84 37.24 22.81
N ALA A 17 1.08 38.43 22.23
CA ALA A 17 0.36 39.66 22.57
C ALA A 17 -1.15 39.53 22.30
N PHE A 18 -1.53 38.89 21.19
CA PHE A 18 -2.92 38.67 20.79
C PHE A 18 -3.63 37.63 21.68
N ILE A 19 -2.98 36.51 22.01
CA ILE A 19 -3.52 35.54 22.99
C ILE A 19 -3.76 36.23 24.33
N SER A 20 -2.78 37.00 24.82
CA SER A 20 -2.92 37.71 26.08
C SER A 20 -3.99 38.81 26.02
N TYR A 21 -4.20 39.46 24.86
CA TYR A 21 -5.29 40.42 24.66
C TYR A 21 -6.68 39.77 24.72
N LEU A 22 -6.87 38.54 24.23
CA LEU A 22 -8.16 37.84 24.36
C LEU A 22 -8.56 37.57 25.82
N LEU A 23 -7.58 37.45 26.72
CA LEU A 23 -7.80 37.19 28.15
C LEU A 23 -7.87 38.49 28.98
N ASN A 24 -6.93 39.41 28.74
CA ASN A 24 -6.70 40.59 29.58
C ASN A 24 -7.09 41.92 28.92
N GLY A 25 -7.46 41.93 27.63
CA GLY A 25 -7.79 43.12 26.85
C GLY A 25 -8.80 44.06 27.51
N PRO A 26 -9.92 43.58 28.08
CA PRO A 26 -10.87 44.43 28.81
C PRO A 26 -10.30 45.11 30.07
N SER A 27 -9.24 44.56 30.68
CA SER A 27 -8.53 45.22 31.80
C SER A 27 -7.55 46.27 31.31
N ASP A 28 -6.86 46.02 30.19
CA ASP A 28 -5.84 46.91 29.63
C ASP A 28 -6.43 48.01 28.73
N GLN A 29 -7.71 47.93 28.36
CA GLN A 29 -8.37 48.85 27.42
C GLN A 29 -8.32 50.32 27.89
N SER A 30 -8.45 50.58 29.19
CA SER A 30 -8.35 51.93 29.77
C SER A 30 -6.93 52.51 29.62
N LEU A 31 -5.90 51.68 29.83
CA LEU A 31 -4.49 52.06 29.72
C LEU A 31 -4.12 52.46 28.29
N VAL A 32 -4.70 51.79 27.29
CA VAL A 32 -4.41 52.06 25.86
C VAL A 32 -5.29 53.17 25.27
N MET A 33 -6.50 53.41 25.80
CA MET A 33 -7.40 54.44 25.26
C MET A 33 -7.12 55.86 25.76
N ASN A 34 -6.67 56.05 27.01
CA ASN A 34 -6.76 57.37 27.67
C ASN A 34 -5.47 58.22 27.69
N ASN A 35 -4.31 57.73 27.24
CA ASN A 35 -3.02 58.34 27.60
C ASN A 35 -2.14 58.82 26.42
N PRO A 36 -2.16 60.13 26.10
CA PRO A 36 -1.14 60.79 25.27
C PRO A 36 0.00 61.42 26.07
N THR A 37 -0.11 61.53 27.41
CA THR A 37 0.68 62.50 28.20
C THR A 37 1.27 62.01 29.53
N GLU A 38 0.92 60.82 30.05
CA GLU A 38 1.61 60.25 31.23
C GLU A 38 2.95 59.61 30.88
N GLU A 39 3.83 59.45 31.88
CA GLU A 39 5.10 58.76 31.68
C GLU A 39 4.86 57.27 31.38
N ILE A 40 5.27 56.86 30.18
CA ILE A 40 5.23 55.48 29.62
C ILE A 40 5.74 54.42 30.63
N ARG A 41 6.58 54.85 31.59
CA ARG A 41 7.23 54.02 32.60
C ARG A 41 6.30 53.56 33.73
N GLU A 42 5.23 54.31 34.02
CA GLU A 42 4.21 53.92 35.01
C GLU A 42 3.09 53.10 34.36
N THR A 43 2.60 53.53 33.18
CA THR A 43 1.63 52.77 32.37
C THR A 43 2.13 51.36 32.01
N ALA A 44 3.45 51.18 31.87
CA ALA A 44 4.07 49.87 31.65
C ALA A 44 4.02 48.90 32.85
N ARG A 45 3.68 49.36 34.06
CA ARG A 45 3.56 48.51 35.26
C ARG A 45 2.16 47.96 35.51
N GLU A 46 1.13 48.59 34.94
CA GLU A 46 -0.28 48.22 35.19
C GLU A 46 -0.86 47.27 34.14
N SER A 47 -0.27 47.22 32.94
CA SER A 47 -0.71 46.33 31.86
C SER A 47 -0.58 44.86 32.24
N ARG A 48 -1.68 44.11 32.07
CA ARG A 48 -1.78 42.67 32.33
C ARG A 48 -1.43 41.83 31.10
N ASN A 49 -1.25 42.43 29.93
CA ASN A 49 -0.73 41.72 28.77
C ASN A 49 0.66 41.10 29.09
N TRP A 50 0.88 39.85 28.68
CA TRP A 50 2.10 39.10 28.97
C TRP A 50 3.39 39.71 28.36
N LEU A 51 3.23 40.64 27.40
CA LEU A 51 4.31 41.43 26.80
C LEU A 51 4.22 42.92 27.19
N GLY A 52 3.51 43.23 28.27
CA GLY A 52 3.29 44.57 28.83
C GLY A 52 2.59 45.53 27.87
N TYR A 53 2.78 46.83 28.10
CA TYR A 53 2.09 47.90 27.37
C TYR A 53 2.24 47.82 25.84
N LEU A 54 3.40 47.39 25.30
CA LEU A 54 3.58 47.19 23.86
C LEU A 54 2.73 46.03 23.31
N GLY A 55 2.56 44.95 24.08
CA GLY A 55 1.65 43.85 23.74
C GLY A 55 0.18 44.28 23.80
N ALA A 56 -0.20 45.04 24.85
CA ALA A 56 -1.54 45.61 24.98
C ALA A 56 -1.88 46.56 23.82
N GLN A 57 -0.95 47.46 23.47
CA GLN A 57 -1.10 48.40 22.36
C GLN A 57 -1.18 47.69 21.01
N ALA A 58 -0.37 46.65 20.78
CA ALA A 58 -0.44 45.84 19.57
C ALA A 58 -1.78 45.09 19.44
N GLY A 59 -2.27 44.49 20.53
CA GLY A 59 -3.59 43.85 20.59
C GLY A 59 -4.73 44.82 20.34
N HIS A 60 -4.74 45.97 21.01
CA HIS A 60 -5.75 47.01 20.81
C HIS A 60 -5.79 47.53 19.37
N TRP A 61 -4.63 47.77 18.74
CA TRP A 61 -4.60 48.21 17.34
C TRP A 61 -5.04 47.09 16.39
N MET A 62 -4.47 45.90 16.47
CA MET A 62 -4.70 44.86 15.45
C MET A 62 -6.03 44.13 15.62
N ILE A 63 -6.47 43.86 16.86
CA ILE A 63 -7.75 43.19 17.15
C ILE A 63 -8.85 44.26 17.24
N TYR A 64 -8.86 45.08 18.30
CA TYR A 64 -10.01 45.96 18.58
C TYR A 64 -10.23 47.03 17.51
N ARG A 65 -9.19 47.75 17.08
CA ARG A 65 -9.34 48.86 16.13
C ARG A 65 -9.44 48.40 14.67
N TRP A 66 -8.74 47.34 14.27
CA TRP A 66 -8.69 46.87 12.88
C TRP A 66 -9.44 45.54 12.68
N PHE A 67 -8.77 44.40 12.77
CA PHE A 67 -9.17 43.13 12.13
C PHE A 67 -9.90 42.13 13.04
N GLY A 68 -10.08 42.43 14.32
CA GLY A 68 -10.70 41.50 15.29
C GLY A 68 -9.95 40.18 15.37
N LEU A 69 -10.67 39.06 15.38
CA LEU A 69 -10.08 37.72 15.37
C LEU A 69 -9.21 37.43 14.13
N ALA A 70 -9.44 38.09 13.00
CA ALA A 70 -8.60 37.90 11.82
C ALA A 70 -7.16 38.43 12.00
N ALA A 71 -6.90 39.23 13.05
CA ALA A 71 -5.53 39.62 13.43
C ALA A 71 -4.60 38.40 13.59
N PHE A 72 -5.12 37.23 14.00
CA PHE A 72 -4.34 35.99 14.16
C PHE A 72 -3.78 35.40 12.85
N LEU A 73 -4.17 35.90 11.68
CA LEU A 73 -3.64 35.48 10.38
C LEU A 73 -2.30 36.15 10.03
N PHE A 74 -1.99 37.30 10.65
CA PHE A 74 -0.76 38.06 10.38
C PHE A 74 0.51 37.51 11.08
N PRO A 75 0.48 37.04 12.35
CA PRO A 75 1.65 36.47 13.01
C PRO A 75 2.26 35.25 12.27
N PRO A 76 1.48 34.27 11.77
CA PRO A 76 2.04 33.16 10.98
C PRO A 76 2.56 33.62 9.62
N LEU A 77 1.92 34.60 8.96
CA LEU A 77 2.40 35.18 7.71
C LEU A 77 3.81 35.79 7.88
N LEU A 78 4.00 36.58 8.94
CA LEU A 78 5.30 37.18 9.29
C LEU A 78 6.34 36.11 9.67
N PHE A 79 5.93 35.07 10.38
CA PHE A 79 6.81 33.95 10.75
C PHE A 79 7.27 33.15 9.52
N ILE A 80 6.36 32.80 8.60
CA ILE A 80 6.68 32.06 7.35
C ILE A 80 7.59 32.90 6.44
N LEU A 81 7.30 34.21 6.29
CA LEU A 81 8.14 35.14 5.54
C LEU A 81 9.54 35.25 6.16
N GLY A 82 9.60 35.42 7.48
CA GLY A 82 10.85 35.49 8.25
C GLY A 82 11.67 34.21 8.13
N PHE A 83 11.05 33.04 8.26
CA PHE A 83 11.69 31.73 8.10
C PHE A 83 12.28 31.55 6.70
N ARG A 84 11.53 31.90 5.65
CA ARG A 84 12.00 31.85 4.25
C ARG A 84 13.21 32.77 4.01
N TRP A 85 13.23 33.96 4.63
CA TRP A 85 14.38 34.89 4.57
C TRP A 85 15.52 34.55 5.54
N ALA A 86 15.27 33.72 6.56
CA ALA A 86 16.29 33.22 7.48
C ALA A 86 17.06 32.05 6.86
N PHE A 87 16.35 31.02 6.39
CA PHE A 87 16.90 29.71 6.04
C PHE A 87 16.86 29.36 4.54
N LYS A 88 16.28 30.21 3.68
CA LYS A 88 16.03 29.96 2.24
C LYS A 88 15.16 28.74 1.90
N PHE A 89 14.67 28.01 2.90
CA PHE A 89 13.74 26.89 2.77
C PHE A 89 12.27 27.36 2.84
N SER A 90 11.33 26.55 2.33
CA SER A 90 9.90 26.82 2.44
C SER A 90 9.11 25.60 2.89
N ILE A 91 8.55 25.69 4.09
CA ILE A 91 7.65 24.69 4.69
C ILE A 91 6.26 24.75 4.03
N VAL A 92 5.80 25.95 3.66
CA VAL A 92 4.52 26.22 2.99
C VAL A 92 4.75 27.22 1.87
N SER A 93 3.94 27.17 0.80
CA SER A 93 3.94 28.20 -0.25
C SER A 93 3.36 29.52 0.27
N LEU A 94 4.22 30.53 0.36
CA LEU A 94 3.86 31.87 0.85
C LEU A 94 2.67 32.49 0.09
N THR A 95 2.53 32.17 -1.20
CA THR A 95 1.41 32.61 -2.04
C THR A 95 0.07 32.01 -1.59
N ARG A 96 -0.05 30.68 -1.45
CA ARG A 96 -1.30 30.06 -0.95
C ARG A 96 -1.66 30.57 0.45
N TYR A 97 -0.68 30.70 1.36
CA TYR A 97 -0.97 31.23 2.70
C TYR A 97 -1.37 32.73 2.67
N ALA A 98 -0.75 33.55 1.80
CA ALA A 98 -1.15 34.95 1.64
C ALA A 98 -2.57 35.10 1.06
N THR A 99 -2.94 34.30 0.05
CA THR A 99 -4.31 34.29 -0.51
C THR A 99 -5.34 33.84 0.54
N PHE A 100 -5.03 32.78 1.30
CA PHE A 100 -5.86 32.30 2.41
C PHE A 100 -6.03 33.38 3.49
N ALA A 101 -4.93 33.95 3.99
CA ALA A 101 -4.94 34.98 5.02
C ALA A 101 -5.68 36.24 4.56
N LEU A 102 -5.52 36.65 3.29
CA LEU A 102 -6.24 37.77 2.71
C LEU A 102 -7.75 37.51 2.69
N PHE A 103 -8.20 36.39 2.11
CA PHE A 103 -9.62 36.04 2.05
C PHE A 103 -10.24 35.97 3.44
N PHE A 104 -9.65 35.18 4.35
CA PHE A 104 -10.18 35.03 5.70
C PHE A 104 -10.12 36.32 6.54
N THR A 105 -9.27 37.29 6.19
CA THR A 105 -9.30 38.61 6.86
C THR A 105 -10.58 39.38 6.55
N PHE A 106 -11.01 39.42 5.28
CA PHE A 106 -12.28 40.03 4.91
C PHE A 106 -13.47 39.18 5.36
N TRP A 107 -13.42 37.87 5.11
CA TRP A 107 -14.54 36.96 5.38
C TRP A 107 -14.84 36.79 6.87
N LEU A 108 -13.84 36.54 7.71
CA LEU A 108 -14.05 36.40 9.16
C LEU A 108 -14.46 37.72 9.80
N GLY A 109 -13.91 38.85 9.32
CA GLY A 109 -14.31 40.19 9.76
C GLY A 109 -15.78 40.49 9.45
N LEU A 110 -16.24 40.16 8.22
CA LEU A 110 -17.63 40.35 7.79
C LEU A 110 -18.59 39.41 8.54
N LEU A 111 -18.24 38.13 8.69
CA LEU A 111 -19.01 37.17 9.48
C LEU A 111 -19.17 37.60 10.95
N THR A 112 -18.06 37.91 11.64
CA THR A 112 -18.10 38.30 13.05
C THR A 112 -18.78 39.66 13.26
N GLY A 113 -18.59 40.61 12.34
CA GLY A 113 -19.29 41.89 12.37
C GLY A 113 -20.80 41.72 12.20
N TYR A 114 -21.24 40.82 11.31
CA TYR A 114 -22.65 40.53 11.09
C TYR A 114 -23.29 39.84 12.31
N ILE A 115 -22.57 38.94 12.97
CA ILE A 115 -22.99 38.35 14.27
C ILE A 115 -23.15 39.43 15.34
N VAL A 116 -22.20 40.38 15.46
CA VAL A 116 -22.29 41.50 16.43
C VAL A 116 -23.52 42.38 16.17
N ILE A 117 -23.88 42.62 14.90
CA ILE A 117 -25.09 43.36 14.50
C ILE A 117 -26.36 42.57 14.87
N LEU A 118 -26.43 41.28 14.50
CA LEU A 118 -27.59 40.41 14.76
C LEU A 118 -27.91 40.25 16.25
N VAL A 119 -26.89 40.17 17.11
CA VAL A 119 -27.05 39.99 18.57
C VAL A 119 -27.58 41.25 19.27
N GLN A 120 -27.55 42.43 18.60
CA GLN A 120 -27.96 43.75 19.13
C GLN A 120 -27.31 44.14 20.48
N GLY A 121 -26.24 43.45 20.88
CA GLY A 121 -25.55 43.62 22.15
C GLY A 121 -24.41 44.63 22.04
N TYR A 122 -24.67 45.88 22.39
CA TYR A 122 -23.67 46.96 22.39
C TYR A 122 -22.67 46.88 23.58
N SER A 123 -22.18 45.67 23.89
CA SER A 123 -21.18 45.43 24.95
C SER A 123 -20.39 44.13 24.74
N TYR A 124 -19.15 44.13 25.23
CA TYR A 124 -18.14 43.06 25.19
C TYR A 124 -17.73 42.48 23.82
N TRP A 125 -18.64 42.03 22.96
CA TRP A 125 -18.30 41.22 21.78
C TRP A 125 -17.75 42.00 20.57
N SER A 126 -17.76 43.34 20.60
CA SER A 126 -17.33 44.20 19.49
C SER A 126 -15.86 44.00 19.07
N PHE A 127 -14.99 43.48 19.94
CA PHE A 127 -13.60 43.18 19.56
C PHE A 127 -13.47 41.96 18.63
N LEU A 128 -14.51 41.12 18.47
CA LEU A 128 -14.43 39.93 17.61
C LEU A 128 -14.23 40.26 16.13
N SER A 129 -14.91 41.31 15.65
CA SER A 129 -14.81 41.81 14.28
C SER A 129 -13.76 42.89 14.08
N GLY A 130 -13.38 43.57 15.18
CA GLY A 130 -12.69 44.85 15.13
C GLY A 130 -13.52 45.94 14.43
N GLY A 131 -12.96 47.14 14.34
CA GLY A 131 -13.61 48.26 13.64
C GLY A 131 -13.80 48.02 12.13
N PHE A 132 -12.85 47.34 11.47
CA PHE A 132 -12.93 47.08 10.03
C PHE A 132 -14.01 46.05 9.70
N GLY A 133 -14.06 44.92 10.42
CA GLY A 133 -15.10 43.91 10.22
C GLY A 133 -16.50 44.43 10.57
N TYR A 134 -16.62 45.27 11.59
CA TYR A 134 -17.89 45.88 11.98
C TYR A 134 -18.45 46.82 10.90
N GLU A 135 -17.66 47.79 10.41
CA GLU A 135 -18.14 48.71 9.36
C GLU A 135 -18.36 47.99 8.01
N LEU A 136 -17.56 46.97 7.68
CA LEU A 136 -17.76 46.14 6.49
C LEU A 136 -19.07 45.34 6.57
N ALA A 137 -19.35 44.71 7.71
CA ALA A 137 -20.59 43.97 7.93
C ALA A 137 -21.81 44.90 7.99
N LYS A 138 -21.66 46.10 8.58
CA LYS A 138 -22.71 47.13 8.61
C LYS A 138 -23.04 47.64 7.21
N LEU A 139 -22.03 47.99 6.40
CA LEU A 139 -22.22 48.38 5.00
C LEU A 139 -22.95 47.29 4.19
N SER A 140 -22.60 46.02 4.40
CA SER A 140 -23.31 44.88 3.79
C SER A 140 -24.75 44.77 4.30
N SER A 141 -24.96 44.86 5.61
CA SER A 141 -26.28 44.72 6.25
C SER A 141 -27.24 45.85 5.88
N ASP A 142 -26.74 47.08 5.77
CA ASP A 142 -27.52 48.26 5.37
C ASP A 142 -27.91 48.20 3.88
N PHE A 143 -27.14 47.51 3.04
CA PHE A 143 -27.39 47.39 1.59
C PHE A 143 -28.17 46.12 1.19
N LEU A 144 -27.90 44.98 1.83
CA LEU A 144 -28.46 43.66 1.49
C LEU A 144 -29.42 43.08 2.55
N GLY A 145 -29.45 43.63 3.77
CA GLY A 145 -30.17 43.04 4.90
C GLY A 145 -29.76 41.58 5.14
N TRP A 146 -30.76 40.69 5.18
CA TRP A 146 -30.58 39.23 5.25
C TRP A 146 -29.75 38.64 4.11
N GLY A 147 -29.66 39.32 2.95
CA GLY A 147 -28.77 38.93 1.85
C GLY A 147 -27.29 38.93 2.23
N THR A 148 -26.90 39.60 3.31
CA THR A 148 -25.53 39.52 3.88
C THR A 148 -25.17 38.10 4.31
N PHE A 149 -26.11 37.32 4.85
CA PHE A 149 -25.86 35.91 5.17
C PHE A 149 -25.55 35.07 3.92
N ILE A 150 -26.29 35.31 2.84
CA ILE A 150 -26.09 34.66 1.54
C ILE A 150 -24.73 35.08 0.95
N LEU A 151 -24.33 36.34 1.09
CA LEU A 151 -23.01 36.83 0.68
C LEU A 151 -21.88 36.13 1.47
N ILE A 152 -22.00 35.99 2.79
CA ILE A 152 -21.02 35.27 3.63
C ILE A 152 -20.89 33.81 3.19
N ALA A 153 -22.02 33.09 3.08
CA ALA A 153 -22.02 31.67 2.71
C ALA A 153 -21.54 31.44 1.28
N GLY A 154 -22.01 32.24 0.32
CA GLY A 154 -21.61 32.18 -1.07
C GLY A 154 -20.14 32.53 -1.28
N ALA A 155 -19.61 33.53 -0.58
CA ALA A 155 -18.19 33.87 -0.65
C ALA A 155 -17.29 32.75 -0.10
N LEU A 156 -17.72 32.05 0.96
CA LEU A 156 -16.99 30.87 1.46
C LEU A 156 -17.02 29.73 0.43
N LEU A 157 -18.19 29.43 -0.13
CA LEU A 157 -18.36 28.35 -1.12
C LEU A 157 -17.54 28.62 -2.39
N ILE A 158 -17.58 29.84 -2.92
CA ILE A 158 -16.77 30.28 -4.08
C ILE A 158 -15.28 30.17 -3.75
N PHE A 159 -14.84 30.62 -2.57
CA PHE A 159 -13.44 30.49 -2.17
C PHE A 159 -13.02 29.02 -2.02
N VAL A 160 -13.87 28.15 -1.46
CA VAL A 160 -13.57 26.72 -1.32
C VAL A 160 -13.42 26.05 -2.68
N ILE A 161 -14.26 26.38 -3.67
CA ILE A 161 -14.11 25.90 -5.06
C ILE A 161 -12.75 26.32 -5.63
N PHE A 162 -12.46 27.64 -5.65
CA PHE A 162 -11.27 28.19 -6.32
C PHE A 162 -9.95 28.04 -5.54
N PHE A 163 -9.97 27.67 -4.25
CA PHE A 163 -8.76 27.48 -3.44
C PHE A 163 -8.32 26.01 -3.35
N PHE A 164 -9.25 25.08 -3.54
CA PHE A 164 -9.00 23.64 -3.51
C PHE A 164 -9.15 22.95 -4.89
N ASP A 165 -9.41 23.73 -5.94
CA ASP A 165 -9.58 23.24 -7.32
C ASP A 165 -10.69 22.15 -7.41
N ILE A 166 -11.87 22.47 -6.86
CA ILE A 166 -13.01 21.52 -6.75
C ILE A 166 -13.93 21.64 -7.96
N ASP A 167 -13.63 20.85 -9.00
CA ASP A 167 -14.38 20.85 -10.27
C ASP A 167 -15.78 20.21 -10.18
N LYS A 168 -16.07 19.45 -9.12
CA LYS A 168 -17.36 18.77 -8.90
C LYS A 168 -17.81 18.85 -7.43
N LEU A 169 -19.07 19.23 -7.22
CA LEU A 169 -19.66 19.47 -5.91
C LEU A 169 -20.94 18.62 -5.75
N ASP A 170 -20.74 17.32 -5.54
CA ASP A 170 -21.82 16.31 -5.38
C ASP A 170 -22.53 16.44 -4.02
N TRP A 171 -23.20 17.57 -3.81
CA TRP A 171 -23.87 17.94 -2.56
C TRP A 171 -25.22 17.21 -2.33
N PHE A 172 -25.81 16.61 -3.39
CA PHE A 172 -27.02 15.78 -3.28
C PHE A 172 -26.95 14.54 -4.18
N SER A 173 -26.60 13.39 -3.59
CA SER A 173 -26.91 12.07 -4.18
C SER A 173 -27.85 11.31 -3.25
N LEU A 174 -29.14 11.64 -3.33
CA LEU A 174 -30.19 11.00 -2.53
C LEU A 174 -30.82 9.86 -3.35
N LYS A 175 -30.14 8.72 -3.31
CA LYS A 175 -30.51 7.37 -3.81
C LYS A 175 -32.00 7.17 -4.15
N ASN A 176 -32.32 6.96 -5.44
CA ASN A 176 -33.06 5.77 -5.92
C ASN A 176 -33.23 5.65 -7.45
N THR A 177 -33.05 4.42 -7.94
CA THR A 177 -33.68 3.73 -9.11
C THR A 177 -33.97 4.45 -10.43
N GLY A 178 -33.53 3.83 -11.54
CA GLY A 178 -34.30 3.77 -12.79
C GLY A 178 -33.53 4.06 -14.08
N ASP A 179 -33.31 3.01 -14.87
CA ASP A 179 -32.94 2.92 -16.30
C ASP A 179 -33.33 4.17 -17.14
N ASP A 180 -32.45 4.78 -17.95
CA ASP A 180 -32.11 4.30 -19.31
C ASP A 180 -30.84 4.98 -19.91
N ILE A 181 -30.33 4.42 -21.02
CA ILE A 181 -29.24 4.91 -21.91
C ILE A 181 -29.84 5.79 -23.05
N PRO A 182 -29.11 6.68 -23.83
CA PRO A 182 -27.75 6.52 -24.39
C PRO A 182 -26.84 7.79 -24.60
N TYR A 183 -25.56 7.55 -24.98
CA TYR A 183 -24.62 8.29 -25.87
C TYR A 183 -24.50 9.86 -25.93
N ASP A 184 -23.28 10.34 -25.61
CA ASP A 184 -22.30 11.19 -26.34
C ASP A 184 -22.65 12.46 -27.19
N GLU A 185 -21.79 13.50 -26.97
CA GLU A 185 -21.25 14.57 -27.87
C GLU A 185 -22.19 15.56 -28.64
N GLU A 186 -21.75 16.79 -28.99
CA GLU A 186 -20.47 17.51 -28.74
C GLU A 186 -20.65 18.64 -27.66
N GLU A 187 -20.48 19.96 -27.79
CA GLU A 187 -20.08 20.91 -28.87
C GLU A 187 -19.27 22.10 -28.29
N LEU A 188 -18.28 22.63 -29.04
CA LEU A 188 -17.78 24.01 -28.88
C LEU A 188 -18.14 24.91 -30.08
N ALA A 189 -19.03 25.87 -29.86
CA ALA A 189 -19.42 26.84 -30.88
C ALA A 189 -18.31 27.86 -31.24
N SER A 190 -17.53 27.61 -32.31
CA SER A 190 -17.05 28.67 -33.21
C SER A 190 -16.40 28.19 -34.54
N SER A 191 -17.11 28.31 -35.68
CA SER A 191 -16.67 29.17 -36.82
C SER A 191 -17.59 29.10 -38.06
N GLU A 192 -18.08 30.27 -38.48
CA GLU A 192 -18.44 30.72 -39.84
C GLU A 192 -19.30 29.84 -40.78
N ASP A 193 -20.50 30.35 -41.11
CA ASP A 193 -21.30 29.93 -42.26
C ASP A 193 -20.61 30.18 -43.61
N ILE A 194 -20.74 29.23 -44.55
CA ILE A 194 -21.13 29.49 -45.96
C ILE A 194 -21.73 28.19 -46.53
N ALA A 195 -22.96 28.27 -47.05
CA ALA A 195 -23.69 27.10 -47.57
C ALA A 195 -24.04 27.25 -49.05
N ILE A 196 -23.58 26.31 -49.89
CA ILE A 196 -24.11 26.05 -51.24
C ILE A 196 -24.34 24.53 -51.38
N LYS A 197 -25.45 24.17 -52.04
CA LYS A 197 -25.99 22.80 -52.14
C LYS A 197 -26.37 22.51 -53.60
N PRO A 198 -26.65 21.25 -53.99
CA PRO A 198 -25.63 20.30 -54.42
C PRO A 198 -25.83 19.86 -55.89
N SER A 199 -24.92 19.03 -56.41
CA SER A 199 -25.19 18.20 -57.60
C SER A 199 -24.42 16.88 -57.49
N ALA A 200 -24.97 15.82 -58.07
CA ALA A 200 -24.39 14.47 -58.04
C ALA A 200 -24.08 13.99 -59.47
N LYS A 201 -22.90 13.37 -59.64
CA LYS A 201 -22.72 12.12 -60.41
C LYS A 201 -21.30 11.58 -60.30
N ASN A 202 -21.22 10.28 -60.58
CA ASN A 202 -20.09 9.44 -60.98
C ASN A 202 -18.96 10.21 -61.71
N ASP A 203 -17.68 9.82 -61.64
CA ASP A 203 -17.16 8.51 -62.07
C ASP A 203 -15.86 8.11 -61.35
N ASP A 204 -15.66 6.80 -61.17
CA ASP A 204 -14.33 6.16 -61.04
C ASP A 204 -13.64 6.18 -62.42
N PRO A 205 -12.32 6.37 -62.54
CA PRO A 205 -11.37 5.40 -62.00
C PRO A 205 -10.02 5.94 -61.50
N PHE A 206 -9.41 5.28 -60.51
CA PHE A 206 -7.98 4.89 -60.59
C PHE A 206 -7.65 3.77 -59.58
N ASN A 207 -7.55 2.54 -60.08
CA ASN A 207 -6.99 1.42 -59.32
C ASN A 207 -5.47 1.39 -59.49
N LEU A 208 -4.75 1.40 -58.37
CA LEU A 208 -3.32 1.05 -58.30
C LEU A 208 -3.16 0.04 -57.16
N GLU A 209 -2.99 -1.21 -57.55
CA GLU A 209 -2.63 -2.31 -56.66
C GLU A 209 -1.14 -2.18 -56.32
N GLU A 210 -0.83 -1.82 -55.07
CA GLU A 210 0.49 -2.07 -54.49
C GLU A 210 0.39 -3.38 -53.69
N GLU A 211 1.20 -4.37 -54.05
CA GLU A 211 1.24 -5.68 -53.40
C GLU A 211 2.01 -5.58 -52.08
N GLU A 212 1.31 -5.63 -50.94
CA GLU A 212 1.96 -5.78 -49.63
C GLU A 212 2.41 -7.24 -49.45
N GLU A 213 3.72 -7.49 -49.51
CA GLU A 213 4.29 -8.80 -49.15
C GLU A 213 4.30 -8.99 -47.63
N ASP A 214 3.39 -9.82 -47.12
CA ASP A 214 3.45 -10.37 -45.76
C ASP A 214 4.74 -11.20 -45.56
N ILE A 215 5.56 -10.84 -44.58
CA ILE A 215 6.79 -11.56 -44.22
C ILE A 215 6.62 -12.25 -42.86
N GLU A 216 6.93 -13.55 -42.79
CA GLU A 216 6.87 -14.32 -41.55
C GLU A 216 7.90 -13.88 -40.50
N ASP A 217 7.49 -13.93 -39.24
CA ASP A 217 8.19 -13.46 -38.06
C ASP A 217 9.25 -14.49 -37.58
N ASP A 218 10.52 -14.27 -37.95
CA ASP A 218 11.66 -15.17 -37.61
C ASP A 218 12.46 -14.74 -36.36
N GLY A 219 12.16 -13.57 -35.78
CA GLY A 219 12.81 -13.04 -34.58
C GLY A 219 14.25 -12.53 -34.75
N SER A 220 14.71 -12.26 -35.98
CA SER A 220 16.09 -11.78 -36.23
C SER A 220 16.34 -10.29 -35.86
N GLU A 221 17.53 -9.98 -35.31
CA GLU A 221 17.95 -8.61 -35.00
C GLU A 221 18.25 -7.81 -36.27
N TRP A 222 17.57 -6.67 -36.48
CA TRP A 222 17.88 -5.75 -37.57
C TRP A 222 19.04 -4.81 -37.25
N VAL A 223 20.01 -4.74 -38.17
CA VAL A 223 21.17 -3.85 -38.12
C VAL A 223 21.30 -3.15 -39.47
N VAL A 224 21.30 -1.81 -39.48
CA VAL A 224 21.46 -1.00 -40.70
C VAL A 224 22.67 -0.08 -40.52
N SER A 225 23.80 -0.48 -41.09
CA SER A 225 25.04 0.30 -41.07
C SER A 225 25.08 1.29 -42.25
N GLY A 226 25.64 2.48 -42.02
CA GLY A 226 25.71 3.54 -43.03
C GLY A 226 27.09 3.66 -43.70
N ASN A 227 27.08 3.68 -45.03
CA ASN A 227 28.17 3.99 -45.98
C ASN A 227 29.33 2.98 -46.12
N ASP A 228 29.55 2.56 -47.36
CA ASP A 228 30.65 1.70 -47.79
C ASP A 228 32.02 2.41 -47.90
N ALA A 229 33.06 1.73 -47.43
CA ALA A 229 34.41 1.81 -47.99
C ALA A 229 35.15 0.49 -47.71
N PRO A 230 35.53 -0.31 -48.74
CA PRO A 230 36.13 -1.62 -48.51
C PRO A 230 37.59 -1.51 -48.09
N ILE A 231 37.96 -2.25 -47.04
CA ILE A 231 39.35 -2.57 -46.69
C ILE A 231 39.48 -4.08 -46.62
N GLU A 232 40.28 -4.65 -47.51
CA GLU A 232 40.63 -6.08 -47.47
C GLU A 232 41.47 -6.38 -46.22
N LEU A 233 41.11 -7.41 -45.45
CA LEU A 233 42.00 -8.02 -44.47
C LEU A 233 42.18 -9.51 -44.76
N SER A 234 43.43 -9.94 -44.80
CA SER A 234 43.86 -11.30 -45.13
C SER A 234 43.49 -12.31 -44.04
N THR A 235 43.06 -13.50 -44.47
CA THR A 235 42.82 -14.64 -43.57
C THR A 235 44.12 -15.36 -43.20
N GLU A 236 44.46 -15.36 -41.91
CA GLU A 236 45.30 -16.40 -41.30
C GLU A 236 44.55 -17.06 -40.15
N LYS A 237 44.61 -18.39 -40.07
CA LYS A 237 44.03 -19.20 -39.00
C LYS A 237 45.12 -19.64 -38.04
N THR A 238 44.91 -19.43 -36.75
CA THR A 238 45.70 -20.09 -35.70
C THR A 238 44.75 -20.64 -34.64
N GLU A 239 44.71 -21.96 -34.52
CA GLU A 239 44.07 -22.64 -33.39
C GLU A 239 45.00 -22.57 -32.17
N VAL A 240 44.45 -22.29 -30.98
CA VAL A 240 45.13 -22.50 -29.70
C VAL A 240 44.14 -23.16 -28.74
N LYS A 241 44.62 -24.14 -27.97
CA LYS A 241 43.83 -24.91 -27.01
C LYS A 241 43.90 -24.32 -25.60
N GLU A 242 43.01 -24.78 -24.74
CA GLU A 242 43.18 -24.74 -23.29
C GLU A 242 44.47 -25.47 -22.87
N ASP A 243 45.16 -24.96 -21.85
CA ASP A 243 45.78 -25.73 -20.75
C ASP A 243 46.29 -24.78 -19.64
N ASP A 244 46.18 -25.23 -18.39
CA ASP A 244 46.84 -24.82 -17.13
C ASP A 244 47.00 -23.34 -16.69
N LEU A 245 46.52 -23.05 -15.47
CA LEU A 245 46.97 -21.92 -14.63
C LEU A 245 47.31 -22.36 -13.19
N PHE A 246 48.63 -22.45 -12.94
CA PHE A 246 49.36 -22.21 -11.67
C PHE A 246 48.76 -22.55 -10.29
N ASP A 247 49.38 -23.56 -9.69
CA ASP A 247 49.42 -23.85 -8.24
C ASP A 247 50.14 -22.76 -7.41
N VAL A 248 49.61 -22.45 -6.21
CA VAL A 248 50.38 -21.97 -5.05
C VAL A 248 49.76 -22.58 -3.77
N PRO A 249 50.53 -23.25 -2.89
CA PRO A 249 49.96 -24.16 -1.89
C PRO A 249 49.62 -23.50 -0.54
N GLN A 250 48.77 -24.18 0.25
CA GLN A 250 48.63 -23.93 1.68
C GLN A 250 48.98 -25.19 2.48
N VAL A 251 49.73 -25.03 3.58
CA VAL A 251 50.30 -26.11 4.37
C VAL A 251 49.35 -26.56 5.47
N ASP A 252 49.10 -27.88 5.55
CA ASP A 252 48.41 -28.53 6.66
C ASP A 252 49.41 -29.34 7.52
N LEU A 253 49.20 -29.39 8.84
CA LEU A 253 50.17 -29.93 9.79
C LEU A 253 49.51 -30.48 11.07
N LEU A 254 49.94 -31.71 11.44
CA LEU A 254 49.74 -32.41 12.73
C LEU A 254 48.42 -33.21 12.95
N LYS A 255 48.41 -34.41 12.34
CA LYS A 255 48.46 -35.73 13.05
C LYS A 255 48.73 -35.68 14.58
N GLU A 256 48.34 -36.64 15.42
CA GLU A 256 47.71 -37.97 15.29
C GLU A 256 47.00 -38.30 16.64
N THR A 257 46.20 -39.35 16.84
CA THR A 257 46.63 -40.77 17.00
C THR A 257 45.38 -41.68 17.10
N LYS A 258 45.52 -43.00 16.87
CA LYS A 258 44.45 -44.03 16.96
C LYS A 258 44.66 -44.97 18.15
N GLU A 259 43.58 -45.60 18.63
CA GLU A 259 43.46 -46.99 19.15
C GLU A 259 42.02 -47.19 19.70
N SER A 260 41.45 -48.38 19.92
CA SER A 260 41.37 -49.65 19.17
C SER A 260 40.36 -50.58 19.89
N LYS A 261 39.56 -51.40 19.17
CA LYS A 261 38.61 -52.35 19.80
C LYS A 261 39.28 -53.59 20.40
N PRO A 262 38.66 -54.22 21.43
CA PRO A 262 38.20 -55.60 21.23
C PRO A 262 36.82 -55.94 21.88
N ASP A 263 36.31 -57.14 21.56
CA ASP A 263 35.08 -57.82 22.00
C ASP A 263 35.42 -59.32 22.22
N PRO A 264 34.62 -60.22 22.88
CA PRO A 264 33.55 -60.06 23.88
C PRO A 264 33.58 -61.14 25.04
N VAL A 265 32.45 -61.30 25.77
CA VAL A 265 31.97 -62.47 26.59
C VAL A 265 32.42 -62.65 28.06
N ALA A 266 31.47 -62.48 29.00
CA ALA A 266 31.09 -63.41 30.10
C ALA A 266 29.88 -62.87 30.92
N GLU A 267 29.15 -63.72 31.65
CA GLU A 267 27.93 -63.37 32.42
C GLU A 267 28.20 -63.09 33.92
N GLU A 268 27.43 -62.19 34.55
CA GLU A 268 26.65 -62.51 35.77
C GLU A 268 25.53 -61.48 36.05
N LYS A 269 24.79 -61.60 37.17
CA LYS A 269 23.35 -61.23 37.25
C LYS A 269 22.96 -60.13 38.26
N GLN A 270 21.83 -59.49 37.96
CA GLN A 270 20.88 -58.78 38.85
C GLN A 270 21.31 -57.46 39.55
N PHE A 271 20.75 -56.34 39.08
CA PHE A 271 19.69 -55.64 39.83
C PHE A 271 18.82 -54.81 38.87
N SER A 272 17.50 -54.71 39.13
CA SER A 272 16.56 -54.03 38.22
C SER A 272 15.73 -52.96 38.94
N VAL A 273 15.72 -51.73 38.41
CA VAL A 273 14.85 -50.65 38.88
C VAL A 273 13.91 -50.24 37.75
N THR A 274 12.64 -50.60 37.87
CA THR A 274 11.62 -50.31 36.85
C THR A 274 11.18 -48.84 36.94
N LYS A 275 11.52 -48.05 35.91
CA LYS A 275 10.71 -46.90 35.51
C LYS A 275 9.67 -47.36 34.49
N PRO A 276 8.47 -46.76 34.43
CA PRO A 276 7.50 -47.08 33.39
C PRO A 276 8.07 -46.68 32.03
N VAL A 277 8.16 -47.64 31.11
CA VAL A 277 8.47 -47.37 29.71
C VAL A 277 7.22 -46.81 29.06
N HIS A 278 7.23 -45.52 28.75
CA HIS A 278 6.50 -45.03 27.58
C HIS A 278 7.33 -45.45 26.38
N GLU A 279 6.74 -46.13 25.40
CA GLU A 279 7.47 -46.60 24.21
C GLU A 279 7.84 -45.42 23.31
N GLU A 280 8.99 -44.78 23.57
CA GLU A 280 9.67 -43.98 22.55
C GLU A 280 10.15 -44.91 21.44
N LYS A 281 9.32 -45.06 20.40
CA LYS A 281 9.66 -45.79 19.17
C LYS A 281 10.98 -45.26 18.62
N THR A 282 11.96 -46.14 18.44
CA THR A 282 13.27 -45.79 17.89
C THR A 282 13.14 -45.28 16.46
N ALA A 283 14.05 -44.38 16.06
CA ALA A 283 14.01 -43.72 14.75
C ALA A 283 13.98 -44.69 13.55
N GLU A 284 14.48 -45.92 13.74
CA GLU A 284 14.51 -47.01 12.76
C GLU A 284 13.10 -47.48 12.34
N GLU A 285 12.06 -47.31 13.18
CA GLU A 285 10.67 -47.59 12.77
C GLU A 285 10.09 -46.50 11.84
N VAL A 286 10.66 -45.30 11.84
CA VAL A 286 10.11 -44.14 11.11
C VAL A 286 10.52 -44.12 9.64
N GLU A 287 11.66 -44.72 9.28
CA GLU A 287 12.15 -44.76 7.89
C GLU A 287 11.31 -45.66 6.96
N ASN A 288 10.43 -46.51 7.51
CA ASN A 288 9.57 -47.43 6.75
C ASN A 288 8.13 -46.93 6.55
N LEU A 289 7.87 -45.64 6.74
CA LEU A 289 6.55 -45.03 6.55
C LEU A 289 6.52 -44.18 5.27
N ASP A 290 5.48 -44.35 4.44
CA ASP A 290 5.26 -43.54 3.23
C ASP A 290 5.30 -42.02 3.57
N PRO A 291 5.94 -41.18 2.74
CA PRO A 291 5.99 -39.73 2.97
C PRO A 291 4.60 -39.12 3.23
N TYR A 292 4.52 -38.15 4.14
CA TYR A 292 3.28 -37.41 4.37
C TYR A 292 3.01 -36.50 3.16
N ASP A 293 1.91 -36.77 2.45
CA ASP A 293 1.43 -35.94 1.34
C ASP A 293 0.35 -34.96 1.86
N PRO A 294 0.61 -33.63 1.85
CA PRO A 294 -0.35 -32.62 2.30
C PRO A 294 -1.57 -32.46 1.39
N THR A 295 -1.58 -33.06 0.18
CA THR A 295 -2.73 -32.97 -0.72
C THR A 295 -3.84 -33.97 -0.39
N LEU A 296 -3.58 -34.95 0.49
CA LEU A 296 -4.52 -36.01 0.88
C LEU A 296 -5.78 -35.54 1.60
N ASP A 297 -5.81 -34.30 2.10
CA ASP A 297 -7.03 -33.69 2.65
C ASP A 297 -8.08 -33.44 1.55
N LEU A 298 -7.63 -33.00 0.37
CA LEU A 298 -8.46 -32.72 -0.82
C LEU A 298 -7.93 -33.46 -2.07
N PRO A 299 -7.86 -34.81 -2.05
CA PRO A 299 -7.18 -35.62 -3.07
C PRO A 299 -7.95 -35.72 -4.41
N ARG A 300 -9.04 -34.96 -4.53
CA ARG A 300 -9.87 -34.82 -5.75
C ARG A 300 -9.90 -33.37 -6.25
N TYR A 301 -9.16 -32.45 -5.62
CA TYR A 301 -9.05 -31.07 -6.08
C TYR A 301 -8.43 -31.03 -7.48
N LYS A 302 -9.05 -30.26 -8.37
CA LYS A 302 -8.57 -29.97 -9.71
C LYS A 302 -8.19 -28.50 -9.79
N TYR A 303 -6.97 -28.25 -10.26
CA TYR A 303 -6.54 -26.91 -10.66
C TYR A 303 -7.48 -26.35 -11.75
N PRO A 304 -7.65 -25.02 -11.83
CA PRO A 304 -8.29 -24.37 -12.97
C PRO A 304 -7.67 -24.80 -14.30
N THR A 305 -8.53 -25.03 -15.29
CA THR A 305 -8.14 -25.28 -16.68
C THR A 305 -8.07 -23.96 -17.44
N LEU A 306 -7.11 -23.83 -18.37
CA LEU A 306 -6.94 -22.63 -19.19
C LEU A 306 -8.20 -22.24 -19.98
N ASP A 307 -9.13 -23.18 -20.19
CA ASP A 307 -10.39 -23.00 -20.93
C ASP A 307 -11.46 -22.23 -20.13
N LEU A 308 -11.12 -21.82 -18.90
CA LEU A 308 -11.84 -20.82 -18.11
C LEU A 308 -11.39 -19.38 -18.45
N LEU A 309 -10.40 -19.23 -19.33
CA LEU A 309 -9.85 -17.96 -19.79
C LEU A 309 -10.22 -17.73 -21.26
N ASN A 310 -10.46 -16.48 -21.61
CA ASN A 310 -10.86 -16.06 -22.94
C ASN A 310 -9.73 -16.30 -23.96
N GLU A 311 -10.09 -16.82 -25.13
CA GLU A 311 -9.28 -16.66 -26.34
C GLU A 311 -9.70 -15.38 -27.03
N TYR A 312 -8.73 -14.49 -27.25
CA TYR A 312 -8.90 -13.28 -28.04
C TYR A 312 -8.31 -13.57 -29.42
N ASP A 313 -9.02 -13.18 -30.49
CA ASP A 313 -8.47 -13.18 -31.85
C ASP A 313 -7.37 -12.12 -31.94
N LEU A 314 -6.16 -12.53 -31.55
CA LEU A 314 -4.93 -11.78 -31.73
C LEU A 314 -4.57 -11.77 -33.22
N GLN A 315 -5.31 -10.98 -34.00
CA GLN A 315 -4.72 -10.34 -35.18
C GLN A 315 -3.41 -9.72 -34.70
N LYS A 316 -2.26 -10.22 -35.18
CA LYS A 316 -0.95 -9.69 -34.80
C LYS A 316 -0.93 -8.21 -35.20
N VAL A 317 -1.05 -7.32 -34.22
CA VAL A 317 -0.90 -5.88 -34.41
C VAL A 317 0.59 -5.59 -34.61
N THR A 318 1.08 -5.93 -35.79
CA THR A 318 2.45 -5.66 -36.22
C THR A 318 2.62 -4.15 -36.36
N VAL A 319 3.57 -3.59 -35.61
CA VAL A 319 3.99 -2.20 -35.80
C VAL A 319 4.57 -2.11 -37.21
N THR A 320 3.92 -1.36 -38.10
CA THR A 320 4.29 -1.37 -39.51
C THR A 320 5.71 -0.84 -39.69
N ARG A 321 6.43 -1.38 -40.69
CA ARG A 321 7.78 -0.91 -41.01
C ARG A 321 7.82 0.60 -41.29
N SER A 322 6.74 1.13 -41.88
CA SER A 322 6.54 2.57 -42.08
C SER A 322 6.51 3.36 -40.77
N GLU A 323 5.76 2.90 -39.75
CA GLU A 323 5.75 3.52 -38.41
C GLU A 323 7.13 3.47 -37.72
N LEU A 324 7.86 2.36 -37.86
CA LEU A 324 9.21 2.22 -37.31
C LEU A 324 10.20 3.17 -37.97
N GLU A 325 10.17 3.30 -39.29
CA GLU A 325 11.07 4.19 -40.03
C GLU A 325 10.67 5.68 -39.86
N GLU A 326 9.38 6.01 -39.79
CA GLU A 326 8.86 7.35 -39.45
C GLU A 326 9.38 7.81 -38.07
N ASN A 327 9.17 6.98 -37.04
CA ASN A 327 9.57 7.29 -35.67
C ASN A 327 11.10 7.36 -35.51
N LYS A 328 11.84 6.44 -36.13
CA LYS A 328 13.31 6.47 -36.21
C LYS A 328 13.80 7.80 -36.79
N ASN A 329 13.25 8.22 -37.94
CA ASN A 329 13.67 9.45 -38.61
C ASN A 329 13.38 10.69 -37.75
N LYS A 330 12.19 10.76 -37.12
CA LYS A 330 11.84 11.84 -36.16
C LYS A 330 12.78 11.91 -34.96
N ILE A 331 13.17 10.77 -34.38
CA ILE A 331 14.14 10.71 -33.27
C ILE A 331 15.50 11.27 -33.71
N VAL A 332 16.00 10.85 -34.88
CA VAL A 332 17.29 11.31 -35.43
C VAL A 332 17.25 12.82 -35.70
N GLU A 333 16.25 13.31 -36.45
CA GLU A 333 16.10 14.74 -36.79
C GLU A 333 15.99 15.62 -35.52
N THR A 334 15.27 15.16 -34.50
CA THR A 334 15.13 15.91 -33.23
C THR A 334 16.48 16.03 -32.53
N LEU A 335 17.24 14.93 -32.43
CA LEU A 335 18.55 14.92 -31.79
C LEU A 335 19.59 15.75 -32.59
N GLU A 336 19.56 15.70 -33.93
CA GLU A 336 20.39 16.54 -34.80
C GLU A 336 20.08 18.04 -34.62
N ASN A 337 18.80 18.43 -34.57
CA ASN A 337 18.38 19.81 -34.32
C ASN A 337 18.93 20.35 -32.98
N PHE A 338 18.94 19.53 -31.93
CA PHE A 338 19.58 19.87 -30.66
C PHE A 338 21.11 19.71 -30.64
N LYS A 339 21.74 19.36 -31.78
CA LYS A 339 23.18 19.10 -31.96
C LYS A 339 23.68 17.95 -31.09
N ILE A 340 23.12 16.77 -31.35
CA ILE A 340 23.49 15.49 -30.75
C ILE A 340 23.64 14.48 -31.88
N GLY A 341 24.88 14.14 -32.22
CA GLY A 341 25.16 13.10 -33.20
C GLY A 341 24.91 11.70 -32.63
N ILE A 342 24.52 10.79 -33.51
CA ILE A 342 24.19 9.39 -33.23
C ILE A 342 24.99 8.54 -34.24
N GLN A 343 25.58 7.44 -33.79
CA GLN A 343 26.34 6.51 -34.64
C GLN A 343 25.47 5.37 -35.19
N GLU A 344 24.54 4.87 -34.38
CA GLU A 344 23.66 3.75 -34.71
C GLU A 344 22.33 3.90 -33.95
N ILE A 345 21.24 3.43 -34.56
CA ILE A 345 19.92 3.29 -33.94
C ILE A 345 19.31 1.94 -34.34
N LYS A 346 18.92 1.14 -33.35
CA LYS A 346 18.21 -0.15 -33.52
C LYS A 346 16.84 -0.07 -32.89
N ALA A 347 15.87 -0.82 -33.41
CA ALA A 347 14.52 -0.91 -32.87
C ALA A 347 14.22 -2.33 -32.40
N THR A 348 13.55 -2.47 -31.25
CA THR A 348 13.01 -3.75 -30.74
C THR A 348 11.54 -3.55 -30.41
N ILE A 349 10.67 -4.31 -31.10
CA ILE A 349 9.22 -4.19 -30.98
C ILE A 349 8.74 -4.95 -29.74
N GLY A 350 7.98 -4.27 -28.89
CA GLY A 350 7.23 -4.88 -27.79
C GLY A 350 5.72 -4.69 -27.97
N PRO A 351 4.89 -5.33 -27.11
CA PRO A 351 3.42 -5.34 -27.26
C PRO A 351 2.79 -3.94 -27.16
N THR A 352 3.40 -3.03 -26.38
CA THR A 352 2.82 -1.71 -26.05
C THR A 352 3.78 -0.55 -26.36
N VAL A 353 5.08 -0.84 -26.46
CA VAL A 353 6.15 0.11 -26.78
C VAL A 353 7.16 -0.53 -27.71
N THR A 354 7.80 0.29 -28.53
CA THR A 354 9.02 -0.06 -29.25
C THR A 354 10.21 0.62 -28.56
N LEU A 355 11.24 -0.17 -28.27
CA LEU A 355 12.50 0.32 -27.72
C LEU A 355 13.45 0.70 -28.86
N TYR A 356 13.82 1.98 -28.95
CA TYR A 356 14.88 2.46 -29.84
C TYR A 356 16.19 2.56 -29.05
N GLU A 357 17.13 1.65 -29.30
CA GLU A 357 18.47 1.70 -28.72
C GLU A 357 19.39 2.55 -29.60
N ILE A 358 19.93 3.64 -29.05
CA ILE A 358 20.83 4.58 -29.74
C ILE A 358 22.25 4.54 -29.18
N VAL A 359 23.23 4.66 -30.08
CA VAL A 359 24.65 4.85 -29.77
C VAL A 359 25.00 6.32 -29.98
N PRO A 360 25.16 7.14 -28.92
CA PRO A 360 25.51 8.56 -29.07
C PRO A 360 26.98 8.76 -29.43
N GLU A 361 27.30 9.85 -30.14
CA GLU A 361 28.69 10.18 -30.47
C GLU A 361 29.59 10.44 -29.24
N PRO A 362 30.91 10.14 -29.32
CA PRO A 362 31.87 10.44 -28.26
C PRO A 362 31.86 11.91 -27.83
N GLY A 363 31.64 12.15 -26.52
CA GLY A 363 31.59 13.48 -25.92
C GLY A 363 30.19 14.06 -25.76
N VAL A 364 29.14 13.43 -26.33
CA VAL A 364 27.75 13.75 -26.00
C VAL A 364 27.49 13.47 -24.52
N LYS A 365 26.94 14.47 -23.80
CA LYS A 365 26.53 14.29 -22.40
C LYS A 365 25.18 13.58 -22.32
N ILE A 366 25.13 12.45 -21.63
CA ILE A 366 23.89 11.67 -21.39
C ILE A 366 22.76 12.54 -20.82
N SER A 367 23.08 13.46 -19.91
CA SER A 367 22.12 14.40 -19.31
C SER A 367 21.51 15.39 -20.32
N LYS A 368 22.11 15.57 -21.50
CA LYS A 368 21.56 16.40 -22.56
C LYS A 368 20.41 15.67 -23.25
N ILE A 369 20.61 14.40 -23.63
CA ILE A 369 19.57 13.54 -24.23
C ILE A 369 18.41 13.36 -23.25
N LYS A 370 18.70 13.06 -21.98
CA LYS A 370 17.66 12.86 -20.96
C LYS A 370 16.83 14.10 -20.63
N ASN A 371 17.31 15.30 -20.98
CA ASN A 371 16.55 16.54 -20.82
C ASN A 371 15.65 16.86 -22.03
N LEU A 372 15.72 16.08 -23.12
CA LEU A 372 14.87 16.19 -24.31
C LEU A 372 13.71 15.19 -24.28
N GLU A 373 13.39 14.63 -23.10
CA GLU A 373 12.31 13.66 -22.88
C GLU A 373 10.96 14.24 -23.37
N ASP A 374 10.68 15.51 -23.06
CA ASP A 374 9.46 16.21 -23.49
C ASP A 374 9.53 16.65 -24.97
N ASP A 375 10.68 17.15 -25.46
CA ASP A 375 10.86 17.61 -26.85
C ASP A 375 10.72 16.46 -27.87
N ILE A 376 11.29 15.29 -27.57
CA ILE A 376 11.21 14.11 -28.44
C ILE A 376 9.78 13.50 -28.39
N ALA A 377 9.10 13.55 -27.24
CA ALA A 377 7.70 13.15 -27.15
C ALA A 377 6.79 14.04 -28.02
N LEU A 378 7.01 15.35 -27.99
CA LEU A 378 6.30 16.31 -28.84
C LEU A 378 6.56 16.05 -30.34
N SER A 379 7.82 15.82 -30.74
CA SER A 379 8.19 15.50 -32.12
C SER A 379 7.54 14.21 -32.65
N LEU A 380 7.43 13.20 -31.79
CA LEU A 380 6.75 11.93 -32.09
C LEU A 380 5.21 12.01 -31.99
N ALA A 381 4.64 13.13 -31.53
CA ALA A 381 3.23 13.27 -31.16
C ALA A 381 2.75 12.20 -30.14
N ALA A 382 3.65 11.75 -29.26
CA ALA A 382 3.41 10.69 -28.29
C ALA A 382 2.81 11.22 -26.97
N LEU A 383 2.01 10.40 -26.29
CA LEU A 383 1.45 10.67 -24.95
C LEU A 383 2.49 10.71 -23.80
N GLY A 384 3.78 10.64 -24.15
CA GLY A 384 4.93 10.45 -23.27
C GLY A 384 5.89 9.40 -23.83
N ILE A 385 7.18 9.53 -23.50
CA ILE A 385 8.24 8.55 -23.81
C ILE A 385 9.08 8.31 -22.56
N ARG A 386 9.90 7.25 -22.54
CA ARG A 386 10.81 6.98 -21.42
C ARG A 386 12.24 6.77 -21.90
N ILE A 387 13.17 7.59 -21.40
CA ILE A 387 14.61 7.53 -21.75
C ILE A 387 15.41 6.76 -20.68
N ILE A 388 15.84 5.54 -21.03
CA ILE A 388 16.75 4.70 -20.25
C ILE A 388 18.19 5.07 -20.61
N ALA A 389 18.94 5.68 -19.69
CA ALA A 389 20.26 6.21 -20.02
C ALA A 389 21.25 6.10 -18.84
N PRO A 390 22.33 5.30 -18.96
CA PRO A 390 22.56 4.27 -19.97
C PRO A 390 21.65 3.03 -19.77
N ILE A 391 21.54 2.17 -20.78
CA ILE A 391 21.02 0.81 -20.62
C ILE A 391 22.08 -0.02 -19.85
N PRO A 392 21.71 -0.69 -18.74
CA PRO A 392 22.62 -1.58 -18.00
C PRO A 392 23.23 -2.65 -18.90
N GLY A 393 24.55 -2.87 -18.79
CA GLY A 393 25.28 -3.87 -19.57
C GLY A 393 25.56 -3.51 -21.04
N LYS A 394 24.67 -2.77 -21.72
CA LYS A 394 24.83 -2.39 -23.14
C LYS A 394 25.61 -1.10 -23.37
N GLY A 395 25.57 -0.13 -22.45
CA GLY A 395 26.24 1.18 -22.61
C GLY A 395 25.57 2.14 -23.60
N THR A 396 24.55 1.68 -24.32
CA THR A 396 23.66 2.46 -25.20
C THR A 396 22.64 3.27 -24.40
N ILE A 397 21.80 4.06 -25.09
CA ILE A 397 20.64 4.75 -24.52
C ILE A 397 19.38 4.16 -25.15
N GLY A 398 18.36 3.86 -24.37
CA GLY A 398 17.06 3.39 -24.84
C GLY A 398 16.02 4.50 -24.82
N ILE A 399 15.26 4.65 -25.90
CA ILE A 399 14.07 5.49 -25.97
C ILE A 399 12.86 4.58 -26.19
N GLU A 400 12.04 4.39 -25.16
CA GLU A 400 10.79 3.63 -25.25
C GLU A 400 9.67 4.55 -25.78
N VAL A 401 9.17 4.25 -26.98
CA VAL A 401 8.10 5.00 -27.67
C VAL A 401 6.81 4.17 -27.66
N PRO A 402 5.63 4.75 -27.35
CA PRO A 402 4.35 4.05 -27.49
C PRO A 402 4.08 3.64 -28.94
N ASN A 403 3.64 2.40 -29.17
CA ASN A 403 3.11 1.99 -30.47
C ASN A 403 1.77 2.69 -30.73
N LYS A 404 1.45 3.06 -31.99
CA LYS A 404 0.15 3.64 -32.37
C LYS A 404 -1.00 2.70 -31.99
N ASN A 405 -0.91 1.45 -32.43
CA ASN A 405 -1.81 0.36 -32.04
C ASN A 405 -1.11 -0.56 -31.01
N ARG A 406 -1.83 -1.04 -30.00
CA ARG A 406 -1.26 -1.75 -28.85
C ARG A 406 -1.80 -3.17 -28.75
N GLU A 407 -0.94 -4.15 -28.52
CA GLU A 407 -1.32 -5.54 -28.28
C GLU A 407 -1.94 -5.69 -26.89
N LEU A 408 -3.18 -6.19 -26.82
CA LEU A 408 -3.74 -6.73 -25.58
C LEU A 408 -2.98 -8.02 -25.24
N VAL A 409 -2.55 -8.20 -23.99
CA VAL A 409 -1.84 -9.40 -23.54
C VAL A 409 -2.78 -10.27 -22.71
N PRO A 410 -3.40 -11.35 -23.24
CA PRO A 410 -4.38 -12.11 -22.49
C PRO A 410 -3.75 -12.95 -21.36
N ALA A 411 -4.48 -13.14 -20.26
CA ALA A 411 -4.07 -14.05 -19.18
C ALA A 411 -3.81 -15.48 -19.69
N ARG A 412 -4.62 -15.98 -20.63
CA ARG A 412 -4.42 -17.31 -21.26
C ARG A 412 -3.06 -17.45 -21.94
N ALA A 413 -2.62 -16.41 -22.66
CA ALA A 413 -1.33 -16.38 -23.35
C ALA A 413 -0.11 -16.31 -22.39
N VAL A 414 -0.33 -15.98 -21.11
CA VAL A 414 0.70 -15.84 -20.08
C VAL A 414 0.73 -17.06 -19.17
N LEU A 415 -0.43 -17.47 -18.64
CA LEU A 415 -0.59 -18.66 -17.78
C LEU A 415 -0.44 -19.97 -18.56
N GLY A 416 -0.74 -19.99 -19.86
CA GLY A 416 -0.55 -21.17 -20.71
C GLY A 416 0.91 -21.52 -21.02
N THR A 417 1.88 -20.63 -20.72
CA THR A 417 3.27 -20.84 -21.12
C THR A 417 3.98 -21.93 -20.31
N GLU A 418 4.87 -22.69 -20.97
CA GLU A 418 5.73 -23.66 -20.26
C GLU A 418 6.60 -22.99 -19.18
N LYS A 419 7.02 -21.74 -19.40
CA LYS A 419 7.81 -20.90 -18.48
C LYS A 419 7.09 -20.66 -17.14
N PHE A 420 5.76 -20.64 -17.14
CA PHE A 420 4.94 -20.63 -15.93
C PHE A 420 4.55 -22.04 -15.48
N MET A 421 4.00 -22.86 -16.37
CA MET A 421 3.45 -24.18 -16.04
C MET A 421 4.50 -25.16 -15.48
N ARG A 422 5.74 -25.14 -15.98
CA ARG A 422 6.87 -25.93 -15.45
C ARG A 422 7.68 -25.22 -14.36
N SER A 423 7.28 -24.02 -13.93
CA SER A 423 7.99 -23.26 -12.89
C SER A 423 8.09 -24.04 -11.57
N ASP A 424 9.28 -24.04 -10.99
CA ASP A 424 9.70 -24.68 -9.73
C ASP A 424 9.57 -23.76 -8.50
N LYS A 425 9.20 -22.50 -8.74
CA LYS A 425 9.17 -21.40 -7.77
C LYS A 425 8.22 -21.66 -6.59
N ASP A 426 8.58 -21.08 -5.46
CA ASP A 426 7.86 -21.31 -4.20
C ASP A 426 6.52 -20.57 -4.17
N LEU A 427 6.44 -19.35 -4.70
CA LEU A 427 5.19 -18.63 -4.99
C LEU A 427 5.27 -17.95 -6.38
N PRO A 428 5.03 -18.69 -7.48
CA PRO A 428 5.15 -18.16 -8.84
C PRO A 428 4.05 -17.14 -9.15
N ILE A 429 4.45 -15.97 -9.63
CA ILE A 429 3.55 -14.92 -10.12
C ILE A 429 3.88 -14.62 -11.58
N ALA A 430 2.93 -14.81 -12.49
CA ALA A 430 3.08 -14.44 -13.90
C ALA A 430 2.40 -13.09 -14.11
N LEU A 431 3.18 -12.03 -14.29
CA LEU A 431 2.64 -10.66 -14.30
C LEU A 431 2.20 -10.21 -15.70
N GLY A 432 2.79 -10.77 -16.76
CA GLY A 432 2.57 -10.32 -18.13
C GLY A 432 3.80 -10.50 -19.01
N LYS A 433 4.01 -9.61 -19.98
CA LYS A 433 5.14 -9.62 -20.92
C LYS A 433 6.14 -8.49 -20.67
N THR A 434 7.40 -8.67 -21.07
CA THR A 434 8.42 -7.61 -21.13
C THR A 434 8.28 -6.78 -22.42
N ILE A 435 9.05 -5.69 -22.53
CA ILE A 435 9.23 -4.94 -23.78
C ILE A 435 9.84 -5.75 -24.94
N SER A 436 10.36 -6.96 -24.67
CA SER A 436 10.89 -7.89 -25.67
C SER A 436 9.95 -9.08 -25.89
N ASN A 437 8.64 -8.90 -25.65
CA ASN A 437 7.57 -9.90 -25.82
C ASN A 437 7.66 -11.16 -24.90
N GLU A 438 8.74 -11.32 -24.12
CA GLU A 438 8.93 -12.44 -23.19
C GLU A 438 7.93 -12.41 -22.02
N VAL A 439 7.31 -13.55 -21.69
CA VAL A 439 6.52 -13.68 -20.46
C VAL A 439 7.39 -13.61 -19.21
N PHE A 440 7.01 -12.75 -18.27
CA PHE A 440 7.69 -12.54 -16.99
C PHE A 440 7.05 -13.36 -15.86
N VAL A 441 7.83 -14.25 -15.23
CA VAL A 441 7.40 -15.08 -14.10
C VAL A 441 8.31 -14.84 -12.89
N GLY A 442 7.82 -14.09 -11.91
CA GLY A 442 8.48 -13.82 -10.63
C GLY A 442 8.24 -14.91 -9.58
N ASP A 443 8.90 -14.78 -8.42
CA ASP A 443 8.72 -15.63 -7.23
C ASP A 443 8.47 -14.74 -6.01
N LEU A 444 7.22 -14.68 -5.53
CA LEU A 444 6.82 -13.87 -4.37
C LEU A 444 7.52 -14.33 -3.08
N ALA A 445 8.01 -15.58 -3.00
CA ALA A 445 8.83 -16.02 -1.85
C ALA A 445 10.25 -15.41 -1.86
N LYS A 446 10.76 -15.06 -3.05
CA LYS A 446 12.07 -14.41 -3.24
C LYS A 446 11.96 -12.88 -3.24
N MET A 447 10.79 -12.37 -3.64
CA MET A 447 10.35 -10.97 -3.55
C MET A 447 9.38 -10.83 -2.36
N PRO A 448 9.84 -11.01 -1.10
CA PRO A 448 9.02 -11.53 0.01
C PRO A 448 7.78 -10.70 0.34
N HIS A 449 7.86 -9.40 0.10
CA HIS A 449 6.78 -8.43 0.28
C HIS A 449 6.79 -7.48 -0.93
N LEU A 450 5.64 -7.32 -1.57
CA LEU A 450 5.42 -6.57 -2.79
C LEU A 450 4.53 -5.35 -2.52
N LEU A 451 5.06 -4.16 -2.80
CA LEU A 451 4.29 -2.91 -2.75
C LEU A 451 3.77 -2.60 -4.17
N MET A 452 2.46 -2.50 -4.34
CA MET A 452 1.82 -2.18 -5.62
C MET A 452 1.17 -0.79 -5.56
N ALA A 453 1.24 -0.03 -6.65
CA ALA A 453 0.51 1.23 -6.75
C ALA A 453 0.18 1.61 -8.21
N GLY A 454 -0.77 2.52 -8.37
CA GLY A 454 -1.20 3.03 -9.68
C GLY A 454 -2.45 3.88 -9.54
N ALA A 455 -2.67 4.83 -10.44
CA ALA A 455 -3.93 5.58 -10.45
C ALA A 455 -5.12 4.67 -10.82
N THR A 456 -6.33 5.07 -10.43
CA THR A 456 -7.58 4.38 -10.76
C THR A 456 -7.69 4.19 -12.28
N GLY A 457 -8.14 3.01 -12.74
CA GLY A 457 -8.22 2.65 -14.16
C GLY A 457 -6.91 2.21 -14.83
N GLN A 458 -5.73 2.42 -14.22
CA GLN A 458 -4.45 2.17 -14.91
C GLN A 458 -3.97 0.70 -14.93
N GLY A 459 -4.73 -0.23 -14.31
CA GLY A 459 -4.44 -1.67 -14.30
C GLY A 459 -4.18 -2.29 -12.92
N LYS A 460 -4.17 -1.50 -11.83
CA LYS A 460 -3.87 -1.97 -10.45
C LYS A 460 -4.63 -3.25 -10.06
N SER A 461 -5.95 -3.21 -10.18
CA SER A 461 -6.84 -4.28 -9.73
C SER A 461 -6.73 -5.54 -10.60
N VAL A 462 -6.59 -5.36 -11.93
CA VAL A 462 -6.30 -6.46 -12.88
C VAL A 462 -4.97 -7.14 -12.53
N GLY A 463 -3.92 -6.38 -12.24
CA GLY A 463 -2.63 -6.92 -11.82
C GLY A 463 -2.66 -7.65 -10.47
N LEU A 464 -3.51 -7.20 -9.54
CA LEU A 464 -3.75 -7.86 -8.26
C LEU A 464 -4.50 -9.20 -8.47
N ASN A 465 -5.56 -9.20 -9.29
CA ASN A 465 -6.28 -10.41 -9.69
C ASN A 465 -5.37 -11.39 -10.44
N MET A 466 -4.46 -10.90 -11.29
CA MET A 466 -3.47 -11.73 -11.99
C MET A 466 -2.45 -12.38 -11.05
N ILE A 467 -2.05 -11.72 -9.96
CA ILE A 467 -1.23 -12.31 -8.88
C ILE A 467 -1.99 -13.43 -8.17
N LEU A 468 -3.26 -13.20 -7.79
CA LEU A 468 -4.10 -14.21 -7.15
C LEU A 468 -4.32 -15.42 -8.07
N ALA A 469 -4.73 -15.19 -9.32
CA ALA A 469 -4.92 -16.22 -10.34
C ALA A 469 -3.64 -17.03 -10.59
N SER A 470 -2.48 -16.38 -10.74
CA SER A 470 -1.18 -17.06 -10.90
C SER A 470 -0.90 -18.06 -9.76
N LEU A 471 -1.20 -17.68 -8.52
CA LEU A 471 -0.97 -18.55 -7.37
C LEU A 471 -2.00 -19.68 -7.30
N ILE A 472 -3.26 -19.39 -7.60
CA ILE A 472 -4.38 -20.35 -7.63
C ILE A 472 -4.20 -21.43 -8.72
N TYR A 473 -3.75 -21.06 -9.92
CA TYR A 473 -3.47 -22.00 -11.01
C TYR A 473 -2.32 -22.98 -10.70
N LYS A 474 -1.50 -22.70 -9.69
CA LYS A 474 -0.17 -23.35 -9.50
C LYS A 474 0.11 -23.85 -8.08
N LYS A 475 -0.80 -23.66 -7.10
CA LYS A 475 -0.66 -24.14 -5.71
C LYS A 475 -1.92 -24.83 -5.22
N HIS A 476 -1.74 -25.91 -4.47
CA HIS A 476 -2.84 -26.67 -3.87
C HIS A 476 -3.45 -25.90 -2.67
N PRO A 477 -4.76 -26.00 -2.38
CA PRO A 477 -5.40 -25.39 -1.19
C PRO A 477 -4.80 -25.78 0.17
N ALA A 478 -4.01 -26.87 0.24
CA ALA A 478 -3.26 -27.28 1.43
C ALA A 478 -1.88 -26.61 1.57
N GLN A 479 -1.35 -26.02 0.48
CA GLN A 479 -0.01 -25.43 0.40
C GLN A 479 -0.01 -23.90 0.51
N LEU A 480 -1.14 -23.26 0.21
CA LEU A 480 -1.29 -21.81 0.15
C LEU A 480 -2.62 -21.39 0.81
N LYS A 481 -2.59 -20.31 1.57
CA LYS A 481 -3.77 -19.58 2.04
C LYS A 481 -3.65 -18.08 1.74
N PHE A 482 -4.78 -17.41 1.53
CA PHE A 482 -4.88 -15.97 1.40
C PHE A 482 -5.56 -15.36 2.62
N VAL A 483 -5.06 -14.21 3.05
CA VAL A 483 -5.82 -13.28 3.91
C VAL A 483 -6.12 -12.07 3.05
N LEU A 484 -7.41 -11.75 2.85
CA LEU A 484 -7.83 -10.72 1.91
C LEU A 484 -8.43 -9.52 2.66
N VAL A 485 -7.97 -8.33 2.36
CA VAL A 485 -8.43 -7.06 2.94
C VAL A 485 -8.92 -6.13 1.85
N ASP A 486 -10.23 -5.88 1.84
CA ASP A 486 -10.92 -4.98 0.91
C ASP A 486 -11.83 -4.02 1.71
N PRO A 487 -11.37 -2.80 2.02
CA PRO A 487 -12.18 -1.81 2.75
C PRO A 487 -13.32 -1.21 1.91
N LYS A 488 -13.42 -1.52 0.61
CA LYS A 488 -14.44 -0.99 -0.32
C LYS A 488 -15.51 -2.03 -0.69
N LYS A 489 -15.25 -3.32 -0.47
CA LYS A 489 -16.06 -4.48 -0.89
C LYS A 489 -16.25 -4.60 -2.41
N VAL A 490 -15.31 -4.12 -3.22
CA VAL A 490 -15.46 -4.07 -4.69
C VAL A 490 -14.60 -5.13 -5.39
N GLU A 491 -13.31 -5.16 -5.11
CA GLU A 491 -12.31 -5.81 -5.96
C GLU A 491 -12.11 -7.28 -5.58
N LEU A 492 -12.15 -7.60 -4.27
CA LEU A 492 -11.85 -8.94 -3.77
C LEU A 492 -13.08 -9.79 -3.47
N THR A 493 -14.27 -9.20 -3.43
CA THR A 493 -15.53 -9.86 -3.01
C THR A 493 -15.84 -11.16 -3.76
N LEU A 494 -15.39 -11.30 -5.03
CA LEU A 494 -15.52 -12.50 -5.85
C LEU A 494 -14.85 -13.74 -5.21
N PHE A 495 -13.70 -13.54 -4.55
CA PHE A 495 -12.92 -14.61 -3.92
C PHE A 495 -13.60 -15.23 -2.67
N ASN A 496 -14.74 -14.70 -2.19
CA ASN A 496 -15.54 -15.39 -1.18
C ASN A 496 -15.97 -16.79 -1.63
N LYS A 497 -16.20 -17.01 -2.94
CA LYS A 497 -16.52 -18.32 -3.52
C LYS A 497 -15.45 -19.39 -3.21
N ILE A 498 -14.19 -18.98 -3.00
CA ILE A 498 -13.07 -19.88 -2.69
C ILE A 498 -12.70 -19.93 -1.19
N GLU A 499 -13.56 -19.43 -0.30
CA GLU A 499 -13.35 -19.40 1.16
C GLU A 499 -12.87 -20.75 1.71
N ARG A 500 -13.67 -21.79 1.47
CA ARG A 500 -13.45 -23.16 1.96
C ARG A 500 -12.29 -23.88 1.26
N HIS A 501 -11.50 -23.19 0.45
CA HIS A 501 -10.33 -23.71 -0.24
C HIS A 501 -9.08 -22.92 0.18
N PHE A 502 -9.03 -21.63 -0.15
CA PHE A 502 -7.81 -20.82 -0.02
C PHE A 502 -7.89 -19.75 1.05
N LEU A 503 -9.05 -19.28 1.51
CA LEU A 503 -9.06 -18.15 2.46
C LEU A 503 -8.69 -18.58 3.88
N ALA A 504 -8.18 -17.60 4.64
CA ALA A 504 -7.91 -17.68 6.05
C ALA A 504 -8.55 -16.49 6.79
N LYS A 505 -9.20 -16.75 7.92
CA LYS A 505 -9.97 -15.77 8.70
C LYS A 505 -9.71 -15.87 10.20
N LEU A 506 -10.06 -14.82 10.94
CA LEU A 506 -10.13 -14.87 12.40
C LEU A 506 -11.30 -15.76 12.86
N PRO A 507 -11.15 -16.56 13.93
CA PRO A 507 -12.27 -17.21 14.60
C PRO A 507 -13.39 -16.22 14.95
N GLY A 508 -14.64 -16.65 14.83
CA GLY A 508 -15.82 -15.79 15.06
C GLY A 508 -16.14 -14.77 13.95
N SER A 509 -15.33 -14.62 12.90
CA SER A 509 -15.71 -13.76 11.76
C SER A 509 -16.63 -14.50 10.78
N GLU A 510 -17.82 -13.93 10.55
CA GLU A 510 -18.78 -14.38 9.54
C GLU A 510 -18.19 -14.28 8.12
N GLU A 511 -17.76 -13.08 7.72
CA GLU A 511 -17.05 -12.86 6.46
C GLU A 511 -15.56 -13.24 6.58
N ALA A 512 -15.03 -13.92 5.56
CA ALA A 512 -13.61 -14.27 5.45
C ALA A 512 -12.75 -13.16 4.82
N ILE A 513 -13.35 -12.33 3.96
CA ILE A 513 -12.70 -11.12 3.43
C ILE A 513 -12.94 -9.99 4.42
N ILE A 514 -11.87 -9.27 4.77
CA ILE A 514 -11.88 -8.34 5.90
C ILE A 514 -12.08 -6.93 5.39
N THR A 515 -13.17 -6.30 5.82
CA THR A 515 -13.60 -4.99 5.31
C THR A 515 -13.62 -3.91 6.39
N ASP A 516 -13.59 -4.30 7.67
CA ASP A 516 -13.58 -3.40 8.82
C ASP A 516 -12.15 -3.17 9.35
N THR A 517 -11.80 -1.92 9.63
CA THR A 517 -10.44 -1.51 10.03
C THR A 517 -10.01 -2.14 11.36
N LYS A 518 -10.90 -2.36 12.33
CA LYS A 518 -10.54 -3.05 13.59
C LYS A 518 -10.24 -4.53 13.32
N LYS A 519 -11.08 -5.21 12.54
CA LYS A 519 -10.81 -6.59 12.10
C LYS A 519 -9.48 -6.71 11.33
N VAL A 520 -9.09 -5.70 10.55
CA VAL A 520 -7.75 -5.65 9.91
C VAL A 520 -6.64 -5.58 10.95
N ILE A 521 -6.73 -4.68 11.93
CA ILE A 521 -5.73 -4.56 13.02
C ILE A 521 -5.62 -5.90 13.79
N TYR A 522 -6.75 -6.53 14.12
CA TYR A 522 -6.75 -7.81 14.83
C TYR A 522 -6.12 -8.92 13.97
N THR A 523 -6.39 -8.95 12.66
CA THR A 523 -5.82 -9.93 11.74
C THR A 523 -4.31 -9.74 11.56
N LEU A 524 -3.83 -8.50 11.46
CA LEU A 524 -2.41 -8.19 11.37
C LEU A 524 -1.63 -8.64 12.62
N ASN A 525 -2.21 -8.48 13.81
CA ASN A 525 -1.61 -8.94 15.06
C ASN A 525 -1.71 -10.47 15.22
N SER A 526 -2.82 -11.09 14.80
CA SER A 526 -2.96 -12.55 14.69
C SER A 526 -1.91 -13.18 13.76
N LEU A 527 -1.62 -12.55 12.61
CA LEU A 527 -0.53 -12.96 11.71
C LEU A 527 0.85 -12.79 12.36
N CYS A 528 1.04 -11.81 13.26
CA CYS A 528 2.26 -11.72 14.05
C CYS A 528 2.39 -12.87 15.07
N ILE A 529 1.27 -13.34 15.66
CA ILE A 529 1.26 -14.51 16.55
C ILE A 529 1.55 -15.80 15.75
N GLU A 530 0.95 -15.98 14.56
CA GLU A 530 1.26 -17.12 13.68
C GLU A 530 2.73 -17.09 13.22
N MET A 531 3.29 -15.90 12.94
CA MET A 531 4.72 -15.73 12.64
C MET A 531 5.61 -16.21 13.80
N ASP A 532 5.34 -15.78 15.03
CA ASP A 532 6.10 -16.18 16.22
C ASP A 532 5.97 -17.70 16.50
N ASN A 533 4.75 -18.25 16.36
CA ASN A 533 4.47 -19.68 16.49
C ASN A 533 5.26 -20.50 15.46
N ARG A 534 5.30 -20.06 14.20
CA ARG A 534 6.09 -20.67 13.13
C ARG A 534 7.58 -20.61 13.43
N TYR A 535 8.08 -19.51 13.99
CA TYR A 535 9.48 -19.40 14.39
C TYR A 535 9.87 -20.40 15.50
N ASN A 536 8.98 -20.63 16.47
CA ASN A 536 9.19 -21.68 17.48
C ASN A 536 9.20 -23.09 16.84
N LEU A 537 8.23 -23.41 15.98
CA LEU A 537 8.18 -24.70 15.27
C LEU A 537 9.41 -24.94 14.38
N LEU A 538 9.93 -23.91 13.70
CA LEU A 538 11.17 -23.98 12.93
C LEU A 538 12.39 -24.24 13.82
N LYS A 539 12.50 -23.52 14.94
CA LYS A 539 13.58 -23.66 15.92
C LYS A 539 13.62 -25.08 16.50
N ASP A 540 12.48 -25.61 16.91
CA ASP A 540 12.38 -26.93 17.53
C ASP A 540 12.59 -28.06 16.50
N ALA A 541 12.24 -27.83 15.23
CA ALA A 541 12.59 -28.68 14.08
C ALA A 541 14.05 -28.50 13.58
N GLY A 542 14.84 -27.60 14.20
CA GLY A 542 16.18 -27.23 13.76
C GLY A 542 16.24 -26.77 12.29
N ALA A 543 15.21 -26.08 11.80
CA ALA A 543 15.02 -25.70 10.41
C ALA A 543 15.14 -24.19 10.18
N ARG A 544 15.76 -23.78 9.07
CA ARG A 544 16.07 -22.38 8.76
C ARG A 544 14.94 -21.61 8.07
N ASN A 545 14.00 -22.32 7.43
CA ASN A 545 12.88 -21.74 6.70
C ASN A 545 11.73 -22.74 6.53
N LEU A 546 10.56 -22.24 6.11
CA LEU A 546 9.35 -23.03 5.89
C LEU A 546 9.54 -24.22 4.93
N LYS A 547 10.34 -24.07 3.87
CA LYS A 547 10.57 -25.11 2.85
C LYS A 547 11.37 -26.28 3.42
N GLU A 548 12.41 -25.99 4.20
CA GLU A 548 13.19 -27.00 4.93
C GLU A 548 12.35 -27.70 6.01
N TYR A 549 11.56 -26.93 6.76
CA TYR A 549 10.64 -27.45 7.78
C TYR A 549 9.59 -28.40 7.16
N ASN A 550 8.91 -27.98 6.09
CA ASN A 550 7.90 -28.79 5.42
C ASN A 550 8.52 -30.03 4.75
N ALA A 551 9.74 -29.95 4.21
CA ALA A 551 10.45 -31.13 3.71
C ALA A 551 10.77 -32.14 4.81
N LYS A 552 11.17 -31.68 6.01
CA LYS A 552 11.33 -32.54 7.21
C LYS A 552 10.00 -33.17 7.65
N PHE A 553 8.89 -32.43 7.58
CA PHE A 553 7.56 -32.94 7.92
C PHE A 553 7.07 -34.01 6.91
N ILE A 554 7.20 -33.74 5.61
CA ILE A 554 6.88 -34.69 4.52
C ILE A 554 7.69 -35.99 4.70
N ALA A 555 8.98 -35.89 5.01
CA ALA A 555 9.85 -37.03 5.30
C ALA A 555 9.64 -37.67 6.69
N ARG A 556 8.54 -37.33 7.39
CA ARG A 556 8.16 -37.76 8.75
C ARG A 556 9.24 -37.59 9.84
N LYS A 557 10.20 -36.69 9.65
CA LYS A 557 11.31 -36.42 10.60
C LYS A 557 10.90 -35.51 11.77
N LEU A 558 9.64 -35.12 11.84
CA LEU A 558 9.04 -34.29 12.89
C LEU A 558 7.80 -35.01 13.45
N ASN A 559 7.74 -35.22 14.77
CA ASN A 559 6.62 -35.91 15.40
C ASN A 559 5.42 -34.95 15.61
N PRO A 560 4.22 -35.23 15.04
CA PRO A 560 3.02 -34.42 15.26
C PRO A 560 2.56 -34.31 16.72
N GLU A 561 2.83 -35.33 17.55
CA GLU A 561 2.50 -35.32 19.00
C GLU A 561 3.25 -34.22 19.75
N LYS A 562 4.38 -33.73 19.20
CA LYS A 562 5.15 -32.59 19.72
C LYS A 562 4.65 -31.24 19.18
N GLY A 563 3.47 -31.21 18.55
CA GLY A 563 2.84 -30.00 17.99
C GLY A 563 3.26 -29.65 16.56
N HIS A 564 4.13 -30.46 15.92
CA HIS A 564 4.49 -30.23 14.53
C HIS A 564 3.32 -30.51 13.58
N ARG A 565 3.04 -29.57 12.68
CA ARG A 565 2.07 -29.70 11.59
C ARG A 565 2.71 -29.29 10.26
N PHE A 566 2.18 -29.75 9.13
CA PHE A 566 2.48 -29.12 7.84
C PHE A 566 1.99 -27.68 7.86
N MET A 567 2.73 -26.74 7.27
CA MET A 567 2.40 -25.32 7.34
C MET A 567 2.26 -24.71 5.93
N PRO A 568 1.09 -24.20 5.54
CA PRO A 568 0.92 -23.54 4.25
C PRO A 568 1.64 -22.19 4.22
N TYR A 569 2.01 -21.73 3.02
CA TYR A 569 2.31 -20.32 2.80
C TYR A 569 1.06 -19.49 3.06
N ILE A 570 1.19 -18.31 3.66
CA ILE A 570 0.10 -17.34 3.80
C ILE A 570 0.46 -16.10 2.99
N VAL A 571 -0.43 -15.65 2.11
CA VAL A 571 -0.28 -14.38 1.38
C VAL A 571 -1.37 -13.43 1.86
N LEU A 572 -0.96 -12.42 2.63
CA LEU A 572 -1.82 -11.29 2.98
C LEU A 572 -1.89 -10.34 1.79
N VAL A 573 -3.10 -10.02 1.32
CA VAL A 573 -3.35 -9.07 0.24
C VAL A 573 -4.23 -7.94 0.75
N ILE A 574 -3.77 -6.71 0.56
CA ILE A 574 -4.49 -5.48 0.91
C ILE A 574 -4.69 -4.69 -0.39
N ASP A 575 -5.94 -4.46 -0.82
CA ASP A 575 -6.19 -3.71 -2.05
C ASP A 575 -5.88 -2.21 -1.92
N GLU A 576 -6.25 -1.60 -0.78
CA GLU A 576 -6.11 -0.17 -0.55
C GLU A 576 -5.55 0.13 0.85
N LEU A 577 -4.22 0.22 0.92
CA LEU A 577 -3.53 0.66 2.14
C LEU A 577 -3.93 2.09 2.56
N ALA A 578 -4.32 2.96 1.61
CA ALA A 578 -4.58 4.37 1.92
C ALA A 578 -5.74 4.57 2.89
N ASP A 579 -6.86 3.86 2.67
CA ASP A 579 -8.06 4.02 3.50
C ASP A 579 -7.79 3.50 4.94
N LEU A 580 -7.04 2.40 5.06
CA LEU A 580 -6.55 1.88 6.34
C LEU A 580 -5.63 2.88 7.08
N MET A 581 -4.64 3.43 6.37
CA MET A 581 -3.66 4.36 6.94
C MET A 581 -4.29 5.70 7.34
N MET A 582 -5.33 6.14 6.64
CA MET A 582 -6.09 7.35 6.95
C MET A 582 -6.96 7.20 8.21
N THR A 583 -7.40 5.99 8.56
CA THR A 583 -8.19 5.72 9.78
C THR A 583 -7.32 5.36 10.98
N ALA A 584 -6.35 4.45 10.83
CA ALA A 584 -5.63 3.84 11.97
C ALA A 584 -4.13 3.60 11.68
N GLY A 585 -3.48 4.54 10.97
CA GLY A 585 -2.15 4.34 10.40
C GLY A 585 -1.06 3.81 11.35
N LYS A 586 -1.01 4.23 12.62
CA LYS A 586 0.02 3.72 13.57
C LYS A 586 -0.17 2.25 13.93
N GLU A 587 -1.41 1.84 14.17
CA GLU A 587 -1.78 0.47 14.57
C GLU A 587 -1.69 -0.53 13.42
N ILE A 588 -1.66 -0.03 12.18
CA ILE A 588 -1.56 -0.83 10.95
C ILE A 588 -0.12 -0.83 10.40
N GLU A 589 0.59 0.30 10.43
CA GLU A 589 1.99 0.42 10.00
C GLU A 589 2.92 -0.48 10.82
N ALA A 590 2.79 -0.52 12.15
CA ALA A 590 3.72 -1.26 13.00
C ALA A 590 3.63 -2.80 12.80
N PRO A 591 2.45 -3.44 12.76
CA PRO A 591 2.33 -4.85 12.39
C PRO A 591 2.77 -5.15 10.95
N ILE A 592 2.42 -4.30 9.96
CA ILE A 592 2.85 -4.50 8.57
C ILE A 592 4.38 -4.45 8.46
N ALA A 593 5.02 -3.49 9.14
CA ALA A 593 6.48 -3.39 9.18
C ALA A 593 7.13 -4.60 9.87
N ARG A 594 6.60 -5.03 11.03
CA ARG A 594 7.08 -6.21 11.75
C ARG A 594 7.00 -7.48 10.90
N LEU A 595 5.85 -7.70 10.24
CA LEU A 595 5.67 -8.81 9.31
C LEU A 595 6.65 -8.70 8.15
N ALA A 596 6.71 -7.56 7.45
CA ALA A 596 7.57 -7.40 6.28
C ALA A 596 9.09 -7.50 6.60
N GLN A 597 9.49 -7.25 7.85
CA GLN A 597 10.86 -7.42 8.31
C GLN A 597 11.24 -8.90 8.59
N LEU A 598 10.30 -9.71 9.11
CA LEU A 598 10.61 -11.02 9.71
C LEU A 598 9.93 -12.21 9.01
N ALA A 599 8.80 -12.01 8.35
CA ALA A 599 7.93 -13.10 7.90
C ALA A 599 8.50 -13.97 6.75
N ARG A 600 9.47 -13.44 5.98
CA ARG A 600 10.09 -14.12 4.82
C ARG A 600 10.50 -15.57 5.07
N ALA A 601 11.10 -15.87 6.21
CA ALA A 601 11.62 -17.22 6.49
C ALA A 601 10.52 -18.22 6.87
N ILE A 602 9.42 -17.75 7.46
CA ILE A 602 8.28 -18.55 7.93
C ILE A 602 7.13 -18.63 6.91
N GLY A 603 7.32 -18.06 5.73
CA GLY A 603 6.41 -18.17 4.58
C GLY A 603 5.09 -17.42 4.73
N ILE A 604 5.09 -16.31 5.45
CA ILE A 604 4.02 -15.32 5.38
C ILE A 604 4.52 -14.17 4.50
N HIS A 605 3.74 -13.80 3.49
CA HIS A 605 4.09 -12.85 2.44
C HIS A 605 3.02 -11.77 2.34
N LEU A 606 3.41 -10.56 1.91
CA LEU A 606 2.52 -9.40 1.87
C LEU A 606 2.48 -8.82 0.46
N VAL A 607 1.29 -8.66 -0.10
CA VAL A 607 1.01 -7.89 -1.31
C VAL A 607 0.15 -6.71 -0.89
N VAL A 608 0.73 -5.51 -0.87
CA VAL A 608 0.06 -4.31 -0.35
C VAL A 608 -0.09 -3.31 -1.49
N ALA A 609 -1.33 -3.03 -1.88
CA ALA A 609 -1.67 -2.15 -2.98
C ALA A 609 -2.24 -0.80 -2.50
N THR A 610 -2.16 0.23 -3.35
CA THR A 610 -2.85 1.51 -3.11
C THR A 610 -3.10 2.30 -4.40
N GLN A 611 -4.23 3.00 -4.48
CA GLN A 611 -4.49 4.01 -5.53
C GLN A 611 -4.02 5.42 -5.16
N ARG A 612 -3.55 5.65 -3.91
CA ARG A 612 -3.11 6.97 -3.41
C ARG A 612 -1.62 6.94 -2.98
N PRO A 613 -0.67 6.96 -3.93
CA PRO A 613 0.79 6.89 -3.67
C PRO A 613 1.40 8.16 -3.06
N SER A 614 0.87 8.57 -1.90
CA SER A 614 1.35 9.70 -1.10
C SER A 614 2.32 9.25 0.00
N VAL A 615 3.20 10.15 0.44
CA VAL A 615 4.21 9.88 1.49
C VAL A 615 3.56 9.53 2.85
N ASN A 616 2.30 9.91 3.06
CA ASN A 616 1.54 9.60 4.27
C ASN A 616 1.00 8.16 4.29
N VAL A 617 0.89 7.51 3.11
CA VAL A 617 0.44 6.12 2.95
C VAL A 617 1.65 5.22 2.75
N ILE A 618 2.52 5.58 1.81
CA ILE A 618 3.77 4.88 1.51
C ILE A 618 4.89 5.57 2.30
N THR A 619 4.94 5.28 3.59
CA THR A 619 5.89 5.87 4.53
C THR A 619 7.31 5.32 4.31
N GLY A 620 8.30 5.97 4.94
CA GLY A 620 9.68 5.45 4.96
C GLY A 620 9.81 4.07 5.62
N ILE A 621 8.96 3.74 6.60
CA ILE A 621 8.97 2.45 7.31
C ILE A 621 8.41 1.35 6.40
N ILE A 622 7.31 1.63 5.69
CA ILE A 622 6.78 0.71 4.66
C ILE A 622 7.85 0.47 3.58
N LYS A 623 8.44 1.53 3.01
CA LYS A 623 9.43 1.37 1.93
C LYS A 623 10.71 0.64 2.32
N ALA A 624 11.14 0.73 3.58
CA ALA A 624 12.32 0.03 4.07
C ALA A 624 12.14 -1.51 4.08
N ASN A 625 10.90 -2.00 4.24
CA ASN A 625 10.61 -3.42 4.37
C ASN A 625 9.98 -4.06 3.11
N PHE A 626 9.61 -3.25 2.11
CA PHE A 626 9.08 -3.70 0.81
C PHE A 626 10.10 -3.40 -0.31
N PRO A 627 11.05 -4.34 -0.59
CA PRO A 627 12.13 -4.13 -1.57
C PRO A 627 11.73 -4.43 -3.01
N ALA A 628 10.62 -5.16 -3.22
CA ALA A 628 10.00 -5.37 -4.53
C ALA A 628 8.80 -4.42 -4.65
N ARG A 629 8.77 -3.62 -5.72
CA ARG A 629 7.78 -2.54 -5.87
C ARG A 629 7.31 -2.45 -7.31
N LEU A 630 6.01 -2.39 -7.51
CA LEU A 630 5.35 -2.41 -8.81
C LEU A 630 4.47 -1.17 -8.94
N SER A 631 4.74 -0.33 -9.93
CA SER A 631 3.91 0.84 -10.25
C SER A 631 3.31 0.70 -11.63
N PHE A 632 1.98 0.73 -11.74
CA PHE A 632 1.28 1.13 -12.96
C PHE A 632 1.44 2.65 -13.19
N ARG A 633 0.84 3.20 -14.25
CA ARG A 633 0.83 4.66 -14.48
C ARG A 633 0.31 5.41 -13.25
N VAL A 634 1.02 6.47 -12.88
CA VAL A 634 0.64 7.42 -11.82
C VAL A 634 0.52 8.83 -12.37
N THR A 635 -0.13 9.70 -11.61
CA THR A 635 -0.42 11.10 -11.99
C THR A 635 0.80 11.99 -12.10
N SER A 636 1.88 11.73 -11.33
CA SER A 636 3.04 12.63 -11.33
C SER A 636 4.39 11.95 -11.07
N LYS A 637 5.45 12.67 -11.47
CA LYS A 637 6.86 12.34 -11.19
C LYS A 637 7.23 12.46 -9.70
N ILE A 638 6.30 12.95 -8.85
CA ILE A 638 6.40 12.88 -7.39
C ILE A 638 5.88 11.52 -6.93
N ASP A 639 4.68 11.12 -7.36
CA ASP A 639 4.06 9.83 -7.04
C ASP A 639 4.95 8.65 -7.45
N SER A 640 5.55 8.72 -8.65
CA SER A 640 6.52 7.73 -9.12
C SER A 640 7.69 7.56 -8.13
N ARG A 641 8.23 8.68 -7.62
CA ARG A 641 9.30 8.67 -6.60
C ARG A 641 8.79 8.25 -5.22
N THR A 642 7.53 8.50 -4.88
CA THR A 642 6.94 7.98 -3.65
C THR A 642 7.02 6.46 -3.66
N ILE A 643 6.69 5.79 -4.76
CA ILE A 643 6.66 4.31 -4.85
C ILE A 643 8.07 3.74 -5.13
N LEU A 644 8.67 4.12 -6.25
CA LEU A 644 9.85 3.45 -6.83
C LEU A 644 11.19 4.06 -6.36
N ASP A 645 11.17 5.14 -5.56
CA ASP A 645 12.31 6.06 -5.33
C ASP A 645 12.88 6.71 -6.61
N ALA A 646 12.28 6.43 -7.78
CA ALA A 646 12.68 6.87 -9.11
C ALA A 646 11.51 7.51 -9.89
N GLY A 647 11.82 8.32 -10.91
CA GLY A 647 10.83 8.78 -11.90
C GLY A 647 10.65 7.78 -13.03
N GLY A 648 9.54 7.87 -13.76
CA GLY A 648 9.25 7.05 -14.94
C GLY A 648 7.88 6.36 -14.92
N ALA A 649 7.26 6.16 -13.75
CA ALA A 649 5.90 5.65 -13.68
C ALA A 649 4.85 6.69 -14.12
N ASP A 650 5.23 7.97 -14.11
CA ASP A 650 4.51 9.07 -14.75
C ASP A 650 4.48 8.99 -16.29
N GLN A 651 5.45 8.29 -16.89
CA GLN A 651 5.60 8.12 -18.34
C GLN A 651 5.09 6.76 -18.86
N LEU A 652 4.50 5.95 -17.98
CA LEU A 652 3.79 4.73 -18.38
C LEU A 652 2.51 5.09 -19.14
N ILE A 653 2.12 4.27 -20.10
CA ILE A 653 0.99 4.49 -21.01
C ILE A 653 -0.34 4.25 -20.29
N GLY A 654 -0.38 3.33 -19.32
CA GLY A 654 -1.60 2.86 -18.66
C GLY A 654 -2.08 1.52 -19.22
N MET A 655 -3.34 1.17 -18.93
CA MET A 655 -3.96 -0.09 -19.38
C MET A 655 -3.09 -1.34 -19.13
N GLY A 656 -2.52 -1.43 -17.93
CA GLY A 656 -1.65 -2.54 -17.52
C GLY A 656 -0.14 -2.31 -17.69
N ASP A 657 0.30 -1.25 -18.38
CA ASP A 657 1.73 -0.90 -18.49
C ASP A 657 2.29 -0.47 -17.11
N MET A 658 3.38 -1.12 -16.69
CA MET A 658 3.93 -1.04 -15.33
C MET A 658 5.47 -1.13 -15.26
N LEU A 659 6.05 -0.54 -14.22
CA LEU A 659 7.45 -0.70 -13.82
C LEU A 659 7.54 -1.59 -12.57
N LEU A 660 8.30 -2.67 -12.66
CA LEU A 660 8.70 -3.52 -11.54
C LEU A 660 10.14 -3.20 -11.13
N SER A 661 10.30 -2.61 -9.94
CA SER A 661 11.58 -2.40 -9.26
C SER A 661 11.89 -3.57 -8.32
N GLN A 662 13.11 -4.07 -8.39
CA GLN A 662 13.69 -5.06 -7.48
C GLN A 662 15.08 -4.56 -7.04
N GLY A 663 15.11 -3.75 -5.98
CA GLY A 663 16.34 -3.04 -5.60
C GLY A 663 16.75 -1.99 -6.65
N SER A 664 17.93 -2.16 -7.25
CA SER A 664 18.43 -1.27 -8.32
C SER A 664 17.71 -1.41 -9.65
N ASP A 665 17.15 -2.60 -9.93
CA ASP A 665 16.80 -3.01 -11.28
C ASP A 665 15.34 -2.70 -11.55
N MET A 666 15.04 -2.01 -12.65
CA MET A 666 13.70 -1.50 -12.96
C MET A 666 13.24 -1.96 -14.35
N THR A 667 12.49 -3.06 -14.38
CA THR A 667 11.97 -3.71 -15.59
C THR A 667 10.60 -3.13 -15.96
N ARG A 668 10.40 -2.75 -17.23
CA ARG A 668 9.07 -2.42 -17.76
C ARG A 668 8.36 -3.67 -18.24
N LEU A 669 7.10 -3.82 -17.86
CA LEU A 669 6.24 -4.95 -18.18
C LEU A 669 4.88 -4.43 -18.63
N GLN A 670 4.28 -5.08 -19.64
CA GLN A 670 2.85 -4.96 -19.91
C GLN A 670 2.13 -6.05 -19.10
N CYS A 671 1.21 -5.66 -18.22
CA CYS A 671 0.43 -6.61 -17.43
C CYS A 671 -0.46 -7.47 -18.32
N ALA A 672 -0.60 -8.74 -17.94
CA ALA A 672 -1.64 -9.59 -18.51
C ALA A 672 -3.02 -9.03 -18.14
N PHE A 673 -3.93 -8.98 -19.10
CA PHE A 673 -5.33 -8.68 -18.89
C PHE A 673 -6.06 -9.96 -18.50
N LEU A 674 -6.77 -9.89 -17.37
CA LEU A 674 -7.65 -10.92 -16.84
C LEU A 674 -8.97 -10.21 -16.49
N ASP A 675 -10.03 -10.52 -17.21
CA ASP A 675 -11.32 -9.86 -17.07
C ASP A 675 -12.09 -10.36 -15.83
N THR A 676 -13.02 -9.55 -15.34
CA THR A 676 -13.84 -9.84 -14.16
C THR A 676 -14.62 -11.17 -14.30
N PRO A 677 -15.24 -11.50 -15.45
CA PRO A 677 -15.89 -12.79 -15.65
C PRO A 677 -14.92 -13.99 -15.67
N GLU A 678 -13.67 -13.81 -16.10
CA GLU A 678 -12.64 -14.86 -16.04
C GLU A 678 -12.25 -15.13 -14.57
N VAL A 679 -12.07 -14.08 -13.77
CA VAL A 679 -11.86 -14.20 -12.31
C VAL A 679 -13.01 -14.94 -11.65
N ASP A 680 -14.26 -14.59 -12.00
CA ASP A 680 -15.44 -15.21 -11.42
C ASP A 680 -15.59 -16.69 -11.82
N ALA A 681 -15.31 -17.04 -13.09
CA ALA A 681 -15.31 -18.42 -13.58
C ALA A 681 -14.22 -19.28 -12.91
N ILE A 682 -13.03 -18.73 -12.65
CA ILE A 682 -11.98 -19.40 -11.85
C ILE A 682 -12.47 -19.64 -10.42
N CYS A 683 -13.18 -18.67 -9.84
CA CYS A 683 -13.68 -18.74 -8.47
C CYS A 683 -14.84 -19.73 -8.32
N ASP A 684 -15.77 -19.81 -9.28
CA ASP A 684 -16.83 -20.84 -9.32
C ASP A 684 -16.26 -22.23 -9.55
N TRP A 685 -15.35 -22.42 -10.52
CA TRP A 685 -14.70 -23.71 -10.77
C TRP A 685 -14.02 -24.30 -9.53
N ILE A 686 -13.57 -23.45 -8.60
CA ILE A 686 -13.03 -23.87 -7.31
C ILE A 686 -14.14 -23.99 -6.27
N GLY A 687 -15.06 -23.03 -6.16
CA GLY A 687 -16.15 -23.02 -5.17
C GLY A 687 -17.11 -24.22 -5.27
N GLU A 688 -17.37 -24.70 -6.49
CA GLU A 688 -18.17 -25.91 -6.74
C GLU A 688 -17.48 -27.21 -6.31
N GLN A 689 -16.16 -27.20 -6.15
CA GLN A 689 -15.42 -28.39 -5.70
C GLN A 689 -15.58 -28.63 -4.19
N LYS A 690 -15.31 -29.87 -3.78
CA LYS A 690 -15.31 -30.22 -2.36
C LYS A 690 -14.12 -29.55 -1.65
N GLY A 691 -14.39 -28.42 -0.99
CA GLY A 691 -13.45 -27.78 -0.06
C GLY A 691 -13.44 -28.40 1.35
N TYR A 692 -12.70 -27.73 2.23
CA TYR A 692 -12.67 -27.96 3.68
C TYR A 692 -14.03 -27.70 4.34
N SER A 693 -14.16 -27.96 5.65
CA SER A 693 -15.39 -27.65 6.41
C SER A 693 -15.62 -26.15 6.56
N ASP A 694 -14.55 -25.38 6.77
CA ASP A 694 -14.53 -23.92 6.96
C ASP A 694 -13.21 -23.36 6.35
N ALA A 695 -13.04 -22.04 6.38
CA ALA A 695 -11.77 -21.37 6.07
C ALA A 695 -10.61 -21.80 7.00
N TYR A 696 -9.37 -21.46 6.65
CA TYR A 696 -8.23 -21.69 7.54
C TYR A 696 -8.25 -20.70 8.71
N LEU A 697 -8.46 -21.19 9.93
CA LEU A 697 -8.50 -20.34 11.13
C LEU A 697 -7.09 -19.85 11.51
N LEU A 698 -6.96 -18.54 11.62
CA LEU A 698 -5.79 -17.87 12.19
C LEU A 698 -5.83 -17.94 13.73
N PRO A 699 -4.72 -17.70 14.45
CA PRO A 699 -4.73 -17.59 15.91
C PRO A 699 -5.68 -16.50 16.39
N GLU A 700 -6.32 -16.71 17.54
CA GLU A 700 -7.15 -15.68 18.18
C GLU A 700 -6.28 -14.48 18.60
N PHE A 701 -6.72 -13.28 18.26
CA PHE A 701 -6.20 -12.02 18.79
C PHE A 701 -7.36 -11.14 19.22
N GLU A 702 -7.36 -10.79 20.49
CA GLU A 702 -8.26 -9.80 21.09
C GLU A 702 -7.41 -8.58 21.46
N GLY A 703 -7.85 -7.39 21.05
CA GLY A 703 -7.18 -6.15 21.44
C GLY A 703 -7.39 -5.80 22.92
N GLU A 704 -6.60 -4.87 23.44
CA GLU A 704 -6.78 -4.34 24.81
C GLU A 704 -8.13 -3.60 24.97
N ASP A 705 -8.73 -3.15 23.86
CA ASP A 705 -10.11 -2.62 23.77
C ASP A 705 -11.21 -3.71 23.71
N GLY A 706 -10.87 -4.96 24.05
CA GLY A 706 -11.78 -6.12 24.06
C GLY A 706 -12.81 -6.05 25.20
N GLU A 707 -13.79 -5.15 25.05
CA GLU A 707 -14.99 -4.95 25.88
C GLU A 707 -14.79 -5.20 27.39
N SER A 708 -13.93 -4.39 28.01
CA SER A 708 -13.92 -4.21 29.46
C SER A 708 -15.15 -3.41 29.96
N ASN A 709 -16.34 -3.77 29.49
CA ASN A 709 -17.63 -3.34 30.04
C ASN A 709 -17.88 -4.15 31.32
N ILE A 710 -17.32 -3.68 32.44
CA ILE A 710 -17.46 -4.27 33.78
C ILE A 710 -18.87 -3.94 34.33
N GLY A 711 -19.91 -4.27 33.57
CA GLY A 711 -21.30 -3.86 33.81
C GLY A 711 -22.32 -4.95 33.49
N GLU A 712 -22.24 -5.57 32.31
CA GLU A 712 -23.17 -6.63 31.88
C GLU A 712 -22.38 -7.75 31.17
N VAL A 713 -22.07 -8.82 31.90
CA VAL A 713 -21.57 -10.07 31.32
C VAL A 713 -22.78 -10.92 30.95
N ASP A 714 -22.98 -11.20 29.66
CA ASP A 714 -24.10 -12.02 29.22
C ASP A 714 -23.87 -13.50 29.59
N LEU A 715 -24.71 -14.01 30.50
CA LEU A 715 -24.67 -15.40 30.99
C LEU A 715 -25.25 -16.42 30.00
N SER A 716 -25.79 -15.97 28.86
CA SER A 716 -26.20 -16.85 27.76
C SER A 716 -25.03 -17.32 26.89
N ASP A 717 -23.93 -16.56 26.80
CA ASP A 717 -22.71 -16.92 26.05
C ASP A 717 -21.59 -17.43 27.00
N ARG A 718 -21.85 -18.55 27.66
CA ARG A 718 -20.90 -19.21 28.59
C ARG A 718 -19.76 -19.89 27.83
N ASP A 719 -18.53 -19.76 28.35
CA ASP A 719 -17.39 -20.54 27.88
C ASP A 719 -17.69 -22.07 27.97
N PRO A 720 -17.36 -22.90 26.95
CA PRO A 720 -17.58 -24.34 26.99
C PRO A 720 -16.95 -25.11 28.17
N LEU A 721 -16.07 -24.48 28.95
CA LEU A 721 -15.44 -25.02 30.15
C LEU A 721 -15.86 -24.28 31.45
N PHE A 722 -16.88 -23.42 31.38
CA PHE A 722 -17.42 -22.66 32.51
C PHE A 722 -17.83 -23.56 33.69
N ASP A 723 -18.66 -24.56 33.43
CA ASP A 723 -19.12 -25.57 34.40
C ASP A 723 -17.96 -26.28 35.11
N ASP A 724 -16.97 -26.74 34.34
CA ASP A 724 -15.81 -27.47 34.88
C ASP A 724 -14.88 -26.54 35.67
N ALA A 725 -14.77 -25.27 35.30
CA ALA A 725 -14.08 -24.26 36.09
C ALA A 725 -14.83 -23.91 37.38
N ALA A 726 -16.17 -23.89 37.36
CA ALA A 726 -17.00 -23.68 38.54
C ALA A 726 -16.81 -24.82 39.55
N ARG A 727 -16.92 -26.08 39.09
CA ARG A 727 -16.66 -27.29 39.90
C ARG A 727 -15.23 -27.28 40.45
N LEU A 728 -14.24 -26.94 39.62
CA LEU A 728 -12.83 -26.83 40.04
C LEU A 728 -12.62 -25.80 41.16
N ILE A 729 -13.28 -24.64 41.08
CA ILE A 729 -13.14 -23.56 42.07
C ILE A 729 -13.86 -23.90 43.37
N VAL A 730 -15.07 -24.46 43.32
CA VAL A 730 -15.80 -24.91 44.53
C VAL A 730 -15.08 -26.07 45.20
N MET A 731 -14.51 -27.02 44.44
CA MET A 731 -13.70 -28.12 44.97
C MET A 731 -12.41 -27.65 45.66
N HIS A 732 -11.75 -26.61 45.14
CA HIS A 732 -10.50 -26.09 45.69
C HIS A 732 -10.66 -24.88 46.63
N GLN A 733 -11.86 -24.31 46.75
CA GLN A 733 -12.18 -23.10 47.52
C GLN A 733 -11.19 -21.94 47.25
N GLN A 734 -10.86 -21.73 45.98
CA GLN A 734 -9.88 -20.71 45.55
C GLN A 734 -10.20 -20.11 44.17
N GLY A 735 -10.92 -18.99 44.12
CA GLY A 735 -11.27 -18.26 42.89
C GLY A 735 -10.08 -17.56 42.25
N SER A 736 -9.18 -18.28 41.58
CA SER A 736 -7.99 -17.70 40.95
C SER A 736 -7.79 -18.13 39.49
N THR A 737 -7.54 -17.15 38.62
CA THR A 737 -7.27 -17.34 37.18
C THR A 737 -6.16 -18.36 36.95
N SER A 738 -5.06 -18.27 37.71
CA SER A 738 -3.92 -19.17 37.62
C SER A 738 -4.16 -20.59 38.16
N LEU A 739 -5.28 -20.86 38.86
CA LEU A 739 -5.75 -22.22 39.14
C LEU A 739 -6.43 -22.80 37.90
N ILE A 740 -7.43 -22.08 37.35
CA ILE A 740 -8.15 -22.45 36.12
C ILE A 740 -7.15 -22.73 34.99
N GLN A 741 -6.27 -21.75 34.71
CA GLN A 741 -5.25 -21.79 33.67
C GLN A 741 -4.41 -23.08 33.69
N ARG A 742 -3.88 -23.45 34.86
CA ARG A 742 -3.00 -24.63 35.02
C ARG A 742 -3.74 -25.96 35.00
N LYS A 743 -5.01 -25.99 35.44
CA LYS A 743 -5.83 -27.20 35.55
C LYS A 743 -6.53 -27.55 34.24
N LEU A 744 -7.12 -26.56 33.58
CA LEU A 744 -7.82 -26.71 32.30
C LEU A 744 -6.91 -26.46 31.08
N LYS A 745 -5.62 -26.15 31.29
CA LYS A 745 -4.61 -25.87 30.26
C LYS A 745 -4.97 -24.70 29.32
N LEU A 746 -5.59 -23.66 29.85
CA LEU A 746 -6.08 -22.51 29.10
C LEU A 746 -5.06 -21.36 29.03
N GLY A 747 -5.25 -20.45 28.07
CA GLY A 747 -4.57 -19.16 28.06
C GLY A 747 -5.01 -18.28 29.24
N TYR A 748 -4.14 -17.36 29.68
CA TYR A 748 -4.42 -16.50 30.85
C TYR A 748 -5.69 -15.66 30.67
N ASN A 749 -5.89 -15.05 29.50
CA ASN A 749 -7.04 -14.19 29.21
C ASN A 749 -8.38 -14.96 29.21
N ARG A 750 -8.39 -16.20 28.69
CA ARG A 750 -9.57 -17.08 28.73
C ARG A 750 -9.86 -17.56 30.16
N ALA A 751 -8.83 -17.90 30.93
CA ALA A 751 -8.97 -18.16 32.37
C ALA A 751 -9.39 -16.90 33.18
N GLY A 752 -9.15 -15.70 32.63
CA GLY A 752 -9.70 -14.42 33.08
C GLY A 752 -11.20 -14.34 32.85
N ARG A 753 -11.65 -14.35 31.58
CA ARG A 753 -13.09 -14.32 31.24
C ARG A 753 -13.91 -15.38 31.97
N ILE A 754 -13.38 -16.59 32.18
CA ILE A 754 -14.05 -17.61 32.99
C ILE A 754 -14.19 -17.20 34.47
N ILE A 755 -13.19 -16.57 35.11
CA ILE A 755 -13.38 -16.06 36.50
C ILE A 755 -14.38 -14.89 36.55
N ASP A 756 -14.46 -14.09 35.48
CA ASP A 756 -15.38 -12.95 35.39
C ASP A 756 -16.83 -13.39 35.12
N GLN A 757 -17.04 -14.41 34.27
CA GLN A 757 -18.34 -15.10 34.13
C GLN A 757 -18.75 -15.76 35.45
N LEU A 758 -17.81 -16.33 36.22
CA LEU A 758 -18.09 -16.92 37.53
C LEU A 758 -18.38 -15.87 38.62
N GLU A 759 -17.89 -14.63 38.48
CA GLU A 759 -18.32 -13.50 39.32
C GLU A 759 -19.74 -13.06 38.95
N ALA A 760 -20.04 -12.89 37.67
CA ALA A 760 -21.38 -12.52 37.18
C ALA A 760 -22.46 -13.56 37.55
N ALA A 761 -22.09 -14.85 37.55
CA ALA A 761 -22.95 -15.95 37.99
C ALA A 761 -23.09 -16.05 39.53
N GLY A 762 -22.29 -15.32 40.32
CA GLY A 762 -22.28 -15.38 41.78
C GLY A 762 -21.61 -16.63 42.38
N VAL A 763 -20.72 -17.30 41.63
CA VAL A 763 -19.90 -18.41 42.14
C VAL A 763 -18.71 -17.89 42.96
N VAL A 764 -18.14 -16.75 42.54
CA VAL A 764 -17.05 -16.05 43.24
C VAL A 764 -17.40 -14.59 43.53
N GLY A 765 -16.82 -14.03 44.59
CA GLY A 765 -16.94 -12.62 44.96
C GLY A 765 -16.05 -11.72 44.13
N SER A 766 -16.15 -10.41 44.35
CA SER A 766 -15.54 -9.42 43.46
C SER A 766 -14.01 -9.35 43.47
N PHE A 767 -13.47 -8.80 42.39
CA PHE A 767 -12.03 -8.69 42.10
C PHE A 767 -11.19 -8.00 43.20
N GLU A 768 -10.52 -8.80 44.05
CA GLU A 768 -9.52 -8.34 45.05
C GLU A 768 -8.11 -8.05 44.45
N GLY A 769 -8.00 -7.62 43.19
CA GLY A 769 -6.72 -7.29 42.57
C GLY A 769 -5.83 -8.52 42.35
N SER A 770 -4.68 -8.59 43.03
CA SER A 770 -3.67 -9.66 42.86
C SER A 770 -3.88 -10.90 43.73
N LYS A 771 -4.98 -10.97 44.49
CA LYS A 771 -5.38 -12.14 45.28
C LYS A 771 -6.36 -13.05 44.52
N ALA A 772 -6.58 -14.25 45.05
CA ALA A 772 -7.74 -15.06 44.67
C ALA A 772 -9.04 -14.40 45.18
N ARG A 773 -10.09 -14.42 44.36
CA ARG A 773 -11.45 -14.02 44.74
C ARG A 773 -12.02 -15.01 45.76
N GLU A 774 -12.84 -14.50 46.67
CA GLU A 774 -13.60 -15.33 47.62
C GLU A 774 -14.57 -16.25 46.87
N VAL A 775 -14.80 -17.47 47.37
CA VAL A 775 -15.73 -18.42 46.74
C VAL A 775 -17.05 -18.40 47.51
N LEU A 776 -18.11 -17.92 46.86
CA LEU A 776 -19.41 -17.72 47.49
C LEU A 776 -20.16 -19.03 47.70
N ILE A 777 -19.84 -20.06 46.91
CA ILE A 777 -20.46 -21.38 46.97
C ILE A 777 -19.55 -22.37 47.70
N GLN A 778 -20.04 -22.92 48.79
CA GLN A 778 -19.27 -23.78 49.71
C GLN A 778 -19.44 -25.29 49.43
N ASP A 779 -20.40 -25.69 48.60
CA ASP A 779 -20.70 -27.09 48.32
C ASP A 779 -21.19 -27.33 46.88
N GLU A 780 -20.96 -28.55 46.39
CA GLU A 780 -21.24 -28.97 45.02
C GLU A 780 -22.75 -29.09 44.71
N VAL A 781 -23.60 -29.26 45.73
CA VAL A 781 -25.07 -29.36 45.55
C VAL A 781 -25.67 -27.97 45.33
N SER A 782 -25.20 -26.96 46.08
CA SER A 782 -25.53 -25.56 45.83
C SER A 782 -25.01 -25.07 44.48
N LEU A 783 -23.83 -25.54 44.04
CA LEU A 783 -23.30 -25.24 42.70
C LEU A 783 -24.21 -25.82 41.60
N GLU A 784 -24.55 -27.10 41.66
CA GLU A 784 -25.42 -27.73 40.66
C GLU A 784 -26.83 -27.09 40.65
N GLN A 785 -27.36 -26.66 41.80
CA GLN A 785 -28.62 -25.89 41.83
C GLN A 785 -28.50 -24.54 41.10
N LEU A 786 -27.38 -23.83 41.25
CA LEU A 786 -27.13 -22.59 40.51
C LEU A 786 -26.96 -22.85 39.01
N LEU A 787 -26.15 -23.83 38.61
CA LEU A 787 -25.90 -24.16 37.20
C LEU A 787 -27.19 -24.57 36.47
N ASN A 788 -28.13 -25.24 37.15
CA ASN A 788 -29.46 -25.56 36.61
C ASN A 788 -30.46 -24.38 36.60
N SER A 789 -30.06 -23.20 37.08
CA SER A 789 -30.86 -21.96 37.09
C SER A 789 -30.32 -20.85 36.18
N LEU A 790 -29.15 -21.09 35.56
CA LEU A 790 -28.46 -20.24 34.60
C LEU A 790 -28.65 -20.75 33.17
#